data_AF-A0A6M0FA34-F1
#
_entry.id   AF-A0A6M0FA34-F1
#
_cell.length_a   1.000
_cell.length_b   1.000
_cell.length_c   1.000
_cell.angle_alpha   90.00
_cell.angle_beta   90.00
_cell.angle_gamma   90.00
#
_symmetry.space_group_name_H-M   'P 1'
#
loop_
_entity.id
_entity.type
_entity.pdbx_description
1 polymer ?
#
loop_
_entity_poly.entity_id
_entity_poly.type
_entity_poly.pdbx_seq_one_letter_code
_entity_poly.pdbx_strand_id
1 'polypeptide(L)'
;LQLTNNAAITSSTAGQGDAGIIQLRVTDDVLLSDSEISSAVDEIGEGEGGDVNITANTLEVISGSQLLASTAGAGNAGNIVINVRDRLTLDGTGPRGNSSGIFANTEESSTGRGGIITITAPNLQMMNSAIIDARTDNHRAGGGITVEADQIDLVDGAQFITSTSAGGQAGDLTLNAETINIAGSDFTLVDTESEAGNTVLTDVRRNSGLFANTQPGSTGNGGRITLTATDVILDNEGIISTLSEGDGNAGPIVLDAARTLRLSDRAQITSSTEGQGNTGRIFIQAGERISLNQQSTISSAVLAGASGNSQQIVLQTPQLSILGGSQISAETFGEGNAGTIQIQGATSVVLDNSAILTTVNQGARSTEPSRIEINTRSLQLTNNAAITSSTAGQGDAGIIQLQVGEALSVFNSEISSEVTETGDGEGGDIFIDAETMTLGDRALITAQSLRGLENRNSRQRAIRFGGSQRQTTDSSDALSNAGNIIIAVDDILLLEDSDITTQAALFAGGQIDIQARDIRLLGDSDIQTNVQTGSNNGGNITLTADTILMFDDSDILAFAADGQGGDIALNTPAFFGEGFTLSSLEAEPNSLDGNNQVDLNATGAVAGVVSLPDVSALQNSLSELPEGLINTDRLIANSCVLRTETGRSTFIITGREGLRSAPSDPGLSFYPTGEVQTVVSDVEESRIEEETEWAPPSDTTREQVEDVESTWQRGDPIIEPQSVYQLPDGSLVLSHECR
;
A
#
# COMPACT_ATOMS: atom_id res chain seq x y z
N LEU A 1 25.64 -43.18 10.87
CA LEU A 1 26.60 -42.74 11.92
C LEU A 1 25.81 -42.05 13.01
N GLN A 2 26.08 -42.32 14.29
CA GLN A 2 25.44 -41.62 15.40
C GLN A 2 26.51 -41.08 16.34
N LEU A 3 26.54 -39.76 16.54
CA LEU A 3 27.33 -39.09 17.56
C LEU A 3 26.35 -38.53 18.58
N THR A 4 26.52 -38.95 19.83
CA THR A 4 25.62 -38.59 20.94
C THR A 4 26.44 -38.38 22.21
N ASN A 5 25.90 -37.63 23.18
CA ASN A 5 26.47 -37.47 24.52
C ASN A 5 27.89 -36.86 24.50
N ASN A 6 28.04 -35.69 23.88
CA ASN A 6 29.31 -34.94 23.79
C ASN A 6 30.39 -35.65 22.98
N ALA A 7 29.99 -36.44 21.98
CA ALA A 7 30.94 -37.06 21.06
C ALA A 7 31.48 -35.99 20.09
N ALA A 8 32.77 -36.09 19.75
CA ALA A 8 33.43 -35.14 18.86
C ALA A 8 34.28 -35.86 17.79
N ILE A 9 34.22 -35.38 16.55
CA ILE A 9 35.20 -35.67 15.49
C ILE A 9 35.95 -34.37 15.21
N THR A 10 37.22 -34.30 15.59
CA THR A 10 37.98 -33.05 15.52
C THR A 10 39.27 -33.18 14.71
N SER A 11 39.60 -32.11 14.01
CA SER A 11 40.84 -31.91 13.27
C SER A 11 41.28 -30.46 13.45
N SER A 12 42.29 -30.19 14.27
CA SER A 12 42.70 -28.81 14.55
C SER A 12 44.20 -28.59 14.40
N THR A 13 44.57 -27.34 14.14
CA THR A 13 45.96 -26.88 14.10
C THR A 13 46.14 -25.68 15.05
N ALA A 14 47.14 -25.79 15.94
CA ALA A 14 47.53 -24.75 16.89
C ALA A 14 48.98 -24.26 16.65
N GLY A 15 49.55 -24.59 15.49
CA GLY A 15 50.91 -24.23 15.07
C GLY A 15 50.92 -23.91 13.59
N GLN A 16 52.05 -24.17 12.90
CA GLN A 16 52.13 -23.97 11.46
C GLN A 16 51.62 -25.20 10.70
N GLY A 17 50.67 -24.99 9.78
CA GLY A 17 50.11 -25.99 8.89
C GLY A 17 48.59 -25.97 8.86
N ASP A 18 48.02 -26.36 7.73
CA ASP A 18 46.57 -26.36 7.50
C ASP A 18 45.85 -27.40 8.38
N ALA A 19 44.62 -27.09 8.79
CA ALA A 19 43.75 -28.05 9.46
C ALA A 19 43.32 -29.16 8.48
N GLY A 20 43.21 -30.39 8.99
CA GLY A 20 42.91 -31.55 8.17
C GLY A 20 41.44 -31.61 7.74
N ILE A 21 41.18 -32.05 6.51
CA ILE A 21 39.83 -32.22 5.95
C ILE A 21 39.08 -33.36 6.68
N ILE A 22 37.85 -33.10 7.09
CA ILE A 22 36.93 -34.12 7.60
C ILE A 22 36.00 -34.56 6.46
N GLN A 23 35.97 -35.86 6.17
CA GLN A 23 35.11 -36.42 5.13
C GLN A 23 34.27 -37.59 5.63
N LEU A 24 32.97 -37.37 5.75
CA LEU A 24 31.98 -38.39 6.12
C LEU A 24 31.20 -38.82 4.88
N ARG A 25 31.39 -40.07 4.44
CA ARG A 25 30.55 -40.69 3.42
C ARG A 25 29.78 -41.84 4.05
N VAL A 26 28.50 -41.60 4.32
CA VAL A 26 27.58 -42.54 4.96
C VAL A 26 26.49 -42.89 3.95
N THR A 27 26.17 -44.17 3.79
CA THR A 27 25.09 -44.62 2.89
C THR A 27 23.72 -44.33 3.49
N ASP A 28 23.59 -44.52 4.80
CA ASP A 28 22.37 -44.33 5.58
C ASP A 28 22.40 -42.97 6.31
N ASP A 29 21.77 -42.91 7.48
CA ASP A 29 21.53 -41.67 8.23
C ASP A 29 22.72 -41.25 9.10
N VAL A 30 22.88 -39.94 9.28
CA VAL A 30 23.81 -39.30 10.22
C VAL A 30 23.01 -38.54 11.26
N LEU A 31 23.21 -38.87 12.54
CA LEU A 31 22.61 -38.16 13.67
C LEU A 31 23.72 -37.57 14.55
N LEU A 32 23.63 -36.27 14.81
CA LEU A 32 24.40 -35.54 15.80
C LEU A 32 23.44 -35.02 16.87
N SER A 33 23.63 -35.46 18.12
CA SER A 33 22.86 -34.98 19.27
C SER A 33 23.81 -34.61 20.41
N ASP A 34 23.78 -33.35 20.87
CA ASP A 34 24.74 -32.82 21.84
C ASP A 34 26.18 -33.21 21.46
N SER A 35 26.58 -32.98 20.19
CA SER A 35 27.84 -33.50 19.62
C SER A 35 28.47 -32.53 18.62
N GLU A 36 29.75 -32.71 18.30
CA GLU A 36 30.52 -31.78 17.48
C GLU A 36 31.28 -32.48 16.35
N ILE A 37 31.34 -31.85 15.17
CA ILE A 37 32.34 -32.15 14.14
C ILE A 37 33.05 -30.85 13.83
N SER A 38 34.36 -30.76 14.09
CA SER A 38 35.11 -29.52 13.95
C SER A 38 36.43 -29.70 13.20
N SER A 39 36.66 -28.82 12.23
CA SER A 39 37.91 -28.71 11.49
C SER A 39 38.39 -27.25 11.53
N ALA A 40 39.25 -26.91 12.49
CA ALA A 40 39.49 -25.51 12.84
C ALA A 40 40.97 -25.14 13.02
N VAL A 41 41.26 -23.85 12.84
CA VAL A 41 42.57 -23.25 13.15
C VAL A 41 42.42 -22.47 14.46
N ASP A 42 43.16 -22.88 15.49
CA ASP A 42 43.08 -22.25 16.81
C ASP A 42 43.72 -20.84 16.79
N GLU A 43 43.46 -20.01 17.81
CA GLU A 43 43.84 -18.57 17.89
C GLU A 43 45.32 -18.28 17.57
N ILE A 44 46.23 -19.21 17.87
CA ILE A 44 47.68 -19.09 17.65
C ILE A 44 48.19 -19.87 16.41
N GLY A 45 47.30 -20.55 15.69
CA GLY A 45 47.63 -21.34 14.50
C GLY A 45 47.89 -20.48 13.27
N GLU A 46 48.75 -20.96 12.37
CA GLU A 46 49.01 -20.38 11.04
C GLU A 46 48.78 -21.46 9.98
N GLY A 47 47.67 -21.39 9.26
CA GLY A 47 47.26 -22.36 8.24
C GLY A 47 45.80 -22.16 7.81
N GLU A 48 45.41 -22.75 6.69
CA GLU A 48 44.01 -22.71 6.22
C GLU A 48 43.12 -23.65 7.03
N GLY A 49 41.87 -23.26 7.26
CA GLY A 49 40.83 -24.11 7.86
C GLY A 49 40.54 -25.32 6.97
N GLY A 50 40.35 -26.49 7.59
CA GLY A 50 40.09 -27.71 6.85
C GLY A 50 38.62 -27.85 6.51
N ASP A 51 38.32 -28.32 5.30
CA ASP A 51 36.92 -28.49 4.86
C ASP A 51 36.20 -29.62 5.63
N VAL A 52 34.89 -29.46 5.84
CA VAL A 52 33.99 -30.50 6.35
C VAL A 52 33.05 -30.94 5.23
N ASN A 53 33.17 -32.20 4.80
CA ASN A 53 32.39 -32.77 3.70
C ASN A 53 31.52 -33.92 4.21
N ILE A 54 30.19 -33.77 4.12
CA ILE A 54 29.23 -34.78 4.55
C ILE A 54 28.39 -35.24 3.36
N THR A 55 28.31 -36.56 3.17
CA THR A 55 27.37 -37.21 2.26
C THR A 55 26.60 -38.28 3.02
N ALA A 56 25.28 -38.19 3.04
CA ALA A 56 24.41 -39.09 3.80
C ALA A 56 23.06 -39.32 3.10
N ASN A 57 22.24 -40.25 3.61
CA ASN A 57 20.83 -40.30 3.25
C ASN A 57 20.08 -39.13 3.90
N THR A 58 20.05 -39.09 5.24
CA THR A 58 19.59 -37.96 6.04
C THR A 58 20.72 -37.46 6.96
N LEU A 59 20.64 -36.18 7.34
CA LEU A 59 21.51 -35.59 8.36
C LEU A 59 20.64 -34.83 9.38
N GLU A 60 20.74 -35.21 10.64
CA GLU A 60 20.08 -34.54 11.76
C GLU A 60 21.13 -33.95 12.69
N VAL A 61 21.09 -32.64 12.88
CA VAL A 61 21.96 -31.88 13.79
C VAL A 61 21.06 -31.24 14.85
N ILE A 62 20.98 -31.89 16.00
CA ILE A 62 19.98 -31.57 17.01
C ILE A 62 20.58 -31.37 18.39
N SER A 63 19.81 -30.77 19.30
CA SER A 63 20.16 -30.63 20.72
C SER A 63 21.50 -29.91 20.95
N GLY A 64 21.76 -28.83 20.21
CA GLY A 64 22.97 -28.01 20.30
C GLY A 64 24.20 -28.60 19.61
N SER A 65 24.00 -29.52 18.67
CA SER A 65 25.10 -30.10 17.90
C SER A 65 25.65 -29.13 16.87
N GLN A 66 26.95 -29.19 16.60
CA GLN A 66 27.61 -28.22 15.73
C GLN A 66 28.51 -28.88 14.67
N LEU A 67 28.47 -28.33 13.46
CA LEU A 67 29.43 -28.59 12.39
C LEU A 67 30.28 -27.34 12.19
N LEU A 68 31.59 -27.42 12.43
CA LEU A 68 32.49 -26.26 12.40
C LEU A 68 33.62 -26.44 11.40
N ALA A 69 33.85 -25.40 10.60
CA ALA A 69 35.02 -25.21 9.75
C ALA A 69 35.63 -23.81 9.95
N SER A 70 35.65 -23.33 11.19
CA SER A 70 36.03 -21.95 11.54
C SER A 70 37.55 -21.74 11.64
N THR A 71 37.97 -20.47 11.67
CA THR A 71 39.36 -20.08 11.95
C THR A 71 39.42 -18.94 12.96
N ALA A 72 40.21 -19.13 14.01
CA ALA A 72 40.59 -18.11 14.98
C ALA A 72 42.02 -17.59 14.76
N GLY A 73 42.86 -18.35 14.05
CA GLY A 73 44.25 -18.01 13.75
C GLY A 73 44.47 -17.36 12.38
N ALA A 74 45.71 -17.42 11.88
CA ALA A 74 46.08 -16.86 10.58
C ALA A 74 45.80 -17.84 9.43
N GLY A 75 44.80 -17.50 8.59
CA GLY A 75 44.37 -18.29 7.42
C GLY A 75 42.87 -18.15 7.20
N ASN A 76 42.34 -18.59 6.05
CA ASN A 76 40.90 -18.55 5.79
C ASN A 76 40.17 -19.68 6.52
N ALA A 77 38.87 -19.51 6.77
CA ALA A 77 38.01 -20.59 7.26
C ALA A 77 37.86 -21.69 6.20
N GLY A 78 37.62 -22.92 6.65
CA GLY A 78 37.32 -24.05 5.78
C GLY A 78 35.90 -23.98 5.25
N ASN A 79 35.63 -24.69 4.15
CA ASN A 79 34.29 -24.78 3.58
C ASN A 79 33.52 -25.97 4.18
N ILE A 80 32.19 -25.85 4.21
CA ILE A 80 31.31 -26.94 4.60
C ILE A 80 30.45 -27.33 3.40
N VAL A 81 30.54 -28.59 3.00
CA VAL A 81 29.74 -29.15 1.90
C VAL A 81 28.89 -30.29 2.42
N ILE A 82 27.57 -30.14 2.35
CA ILE A 82 26.59 -31.14 2.79
C ILE A 82 25.76 -31.60 1.59
N ASN A 83 25.78 -32.89 1.32
CA ASN A 83 24.96 -33.54 0.30
C ASN A 83 24.11 -34.63 0.96
N VAL A 84 22.82 -34.39 1.12
CA VAL A 84 21.87 -35.38 1.64
C VAL A 84 20.89 -35.80 0.55
N ARG A 85 20.49 -37.07 0.56
CA ARG A 85 19.59 -37.62 -0.47
C ARG A 85 18.11 -37.46 -0.15
N ASP A 86 17.80 -37.14 1.10
CA ASP A 86 16.41 -37.06 1.60
C ASP A 86 16.20 -35.76 2.38
N ARG A 87 16.74 -35.66 3.61
CA ARG A 87 16.46 -34.53 4.51
C ARG A 87 17.67 -34.08 5.31
N LEU A 88 17.81 -32.76 5.47
CA LEU A 88 18.65 -32.10 6.47
C LEU A 88 17.76 -31.44 7.51
N THR A 89 17.96 -31.77 8.79
CA THR A 89 17.26 -31.13 9.92
C THR A 89 18.25 -30.51 10.88
N LEU A 90 18.06 -29.23 11.17
CA LEU A 90 18.72 -28.50 12.24
C LEU A 90 17.67 -28.12 13.28
N ASP A 91 17.81 -28.58 14.53
CA ASP A 91 16.79 -28.37 15.56
C ASP A 91 17.40 -28.04 16.93
N GLY A 92 16.95 -26.91 17.47
CA GLY A 92 16.98 -26.64 18.90
C GLY A 92 18.29 -26.08 19.41
N THR A 93 18.26 -25.72 20.70
CA THR A 93 19.43 -25.36 21.49
C THR A 93 19.83 -26.52 22.40
N GLY A 94 21.12 -26.66 22.63
CA GLY A 94 21.67 -27.69 23.51
C GLY A 94 21.50 -27.35 24.99
N PRO A 95 21.78 -28.31 25.90
CA PRO A 95 21.69 -28.10 27.35
C PRO A 95 22.56 -26.95 27.88
N ARG A 96 23.54 -26.49 27.10
CA ARG A 96 24.48 -25.42 27.41
C ARG A 96 24.12 -24.07 26.77
N GLY A 97 22.96 -23.96 26.12
CA GLY A 97 22.50 -22.74 25.46
C GLY A 97 23.01 -22.55 24.02
N ASN A 98 23.89 -23.42 23.53
CA ASN A 98 24.39 -23.35 22.15
C ASN A 98 23.30 -23.78 21.15
N SER A 99 23.07 -23.00 20.10
CA SER A 99 22.21 -23.43 18.98
C SER A 99 22.81 -24.61 18.22
N SER A 100 21.95 -25.54 17.78
CA SER A 100 22.31 -26.49 16.74
C SER A 100 22.63 -25.73 15.46
N GLY A 101 23.75 -26.05 14.80
CA GLY A 101 24.11 -25.27 13.62
C GLY A 101 25.33 -25.70 12.83
N ILE A 102 25.54 -24.94 11.76
CA ILE A 102 26.63 -25.10 10.79
C ILE A 102 27.41 -23.79 10.73
N PHE A 103 28.73 -23.85 10.96
CA PHE A 103 29.56 -22.68 11.20
C PHE A 103 30.82 -22.72 10.33
N ALA A 104 30.96 -21.75 9.42
CA ALA A 104 32.16 -21.53 8.60
C ALA A 104 32.73 -20.11 8.78
N ASN A 105 32.60 -19.58 10.00
CA ASN A 105 32.92 -18.20 10.35
C ASN A 105 34.41 -17.98 10.67
N THR A 106 34.83 -16.71 10.68
CA THR A 106 36.12 -16.29 11.22
C THR A 106 35.95 -15.51 12.51
N GLU A 107 36.85 -15.70 13.47
CA GLU A 107 36.87 -14.93 14.73
C GLU A 107 37.68 -13.63 14.60
N GLU A 108 37.57 -12.75 15.59
CA GLU A 108 38.17 -11.39 15.59
C GLU A 108 39.69 -11.39 15.39
N SER A 109 40.39 -12.38 15.97
CA SER A 109 41.85 -12.54 15.85
C SER A 109 42.29 -13.09 14.50
N SER A 110 41.36 -13.60 13.67
CA SER A 110 41.71 -14.19 12.38
C SER A 110 42.11 -13.13 11.35
N THR A 111 43.01 -13.51 10.44
CA THR A 111 43.48 -12.63 9.35
C THR A 111 43.02 -13.05 7.95
N GLY A 112 42.25 -14.14 7.85
CA GLY A 112 41.72 -14.69 6.60
C GLY A 112 40.22 -14.46 6.40
N ARG A 113 39.70 -14.93 5.26
CA ARG A 113 38.31 -14.80 4.83
C ARG A 113 37.40 -15.88 5.43
N GLY A 114 36.10 -15.61 5.47
CA GLY A 114 35.07 -16.60 5.83
C GLY A 114 34.97 -17.74 4.83
N GLY A 115 34.53 -18.89 5.32
CA GLY A 115 34.35 -20.12 4.54
C GLY A 115 32.99 -20.14 3.86
N ILE A 116 32.86 -20.97 2.82
CA ILE A 116 31.60 -21.13 2.10
C ILE A 116 30.85 -22.34 2.65
N ILE A 117 29.54 -22.19 2.89
CA ILE A 117 28.64 -23.28 3.22
C ILE A 117 27.81 -23.61 1.98
N THR A 118 27.86 -24.85 1.52
CA THR A 118 27.06 -25.36 0.40
C THR A 118 26.24 -26.55 0.85
N ILE A 119 24.92 -26.46 0.69
CA ILE A 119 23.96 -27.49 1.09
C ILE A 119 23.16 -27.91 -0.14
N THR A 120 23.09 -29.22 -0.37
CA THR A 120 22.18 -29.83 -1.34
C THR A 120 21.35 -30.88 -0.63
N ALA A 121 20.03 -30.67 -0.58
CA ALA A 121 19.09 -31.51 0.15
C ALA A 121 17.69 -31.36 -0.46
N PRO A 122 16.93 -32.43 -0.76
CA PRO A 122 15.54 -32.26 -1.19
C PRO A 122 14.70 -31.46 -0.17
N ASN A 123 14.88 -31.72 1.11
CA ASN A 123 14.18 -31.01 2.18
C ASN A 123 15.16 -30.51 3.26
N LEU A 124 15.16 -29.20 3.49
CA LEU A 124 15.88 -28.53 4.57
C LEU A 124 14.88 -27.99 5.60
N GLN A 125 14.99 -28.45 6.86
CA GLN A 125 14.19 -27.96 7.97
C GLN A 125 15.10 -27.38 9.04
N MET A 126 14.85 -26.12 9.39
CA MET A 126 15.50 -25.46 10.52
C MET A 126 14.43 -24.97 11.48
N MET A 127 14.59 -25.28 12.76
CA MET A 127 13.61 -24.94 13.79
C MET A 127 14.26 -24.61 15.14
N ASN A 128 13.53 -23.92 16.00
CA ASN A 128 13.88 -23.68 17.41
C ASN A 128 15.28 -23.04 17.56
N SER A 129 15.49 -21.88 16.93
CA SER A 129 16.77 -21.15 16.93
C SER A 129 17.99 -21.90 16.36
N ALA A 130 17.77 -22.85 15.45
CA ALA A 130 18.85 -23.42 14.65
C ALA A 130 19.49 -22.39 13.71
N ILE A 131 20.82 -22.47 13.53
CA ILE A 131 21.60 -21.44 12.82
C ILE A 131 22.51 -22.05 11.74
N ILE A 132 22.58 -21.38 10.58
CA ILE A 132 23.65 -21.58 9.60
C ILE A 132 24.39 -20.25 9.43
N ASP A 133 25.70 -20.26 9.66
CA ASP A 133 26.48 -19.07 9.91
C ASP A 133 27.84 -19.10 9.20
N ALA A 134 28.06 -18.12 8.34
CA ALA A 134 29.31 -17.88 7.63
C ALA A 134 29.85 -16.45 7.89
N ARG A 135 29.52 -15.87 9.05
CA ARG A 135 29.93 -14.49 9.43
C ARG A 135 31.45 -14.31 9.45
N THR A 136 31.90 -13.08 9.35
CA THR A 136 33.31 -12.73 9.58
C THR A 136 33.45 -11.63 10.61
N ASP A 137 34.24 -11.92 11.65
CA ASP A 137 34.51 -10.95 12.71
C ASP A 137 35.83 -10.17 12.52
N ASN A 138 36.39 -10.21 11.31
CA ASN A 138 37.66 -9.56 10.99
C ASN A 138 37.56 -8.66 9.73
N HIS A 139 38.67 -8.02 9.37
CA HIS A 139 38.72 -7.02 8.29
C HIS A 139 38.73 -7.65 6.87
N ARG A 140 38.42 -8.93 6.72
CA ARG A 140 38.37 -9.68 5.45
C ARG A 140 36.94 -10.07 5.10
N ALA A 141 36.73 -10.36 3.83
CA ALA A 141 35.40 -10.67 3.30
C ALA A 141 34.77 -11.91 3.97
N GLY A 142 33.47 -11.78 4.21
CA GLY A 142 32.49 -12.76 4.68
C GLY A 142 32.47 -14.06 3.90
N GLY A 143 32.07 -15.13 4.58
CA GLY A 143 31.77 -16.42 3.98
C GLY A 143 30.36 -16.43 3.37
N GLY A 144 30.18 -17.12 2.25
CA GLY A 144 28.89 -17.22 1.56
C GLY A 144 28.10 -18.46 1.96
N ILE A 145 26.78 -18.42 1.80
CA ILE A 145 25.90 -19.57 2.00
C ILE A 145 25.13 -19.82 0.70
N THR A 146 25.12 -21.06 0.24
CA THR A 146 24.33 -21.52 -0.91
C THR A 146 23.55 -22.78 -0.56
N VAL A 147 22.25 -22.75 -0.77
CA VAL A 147 21.35 -23.88 -0.54
C VAL A 147 20.57 -24.20 -1.80
N GLU A 148 20.63 -25.47 -2.20
CA GLU A 148 19.83 -26.04 -3.28
C GLU A 148 18.91 -27.11 -2.68
N ALA A 149 17.60 -26.89 -2.75
CA ALA A 149 16.60 -27.81 -2.21
C ALA A 149 15.33 -27.88 -3.06
N ASP A 150 14.41 -28.79 -2.74
CA ASP A 150 13.03 -28.69 -3.22
C ASP A 150 12.21 -27.83 -2.23
N GLN A 151 12.44 -28.02 -0.93
CA GLN A 151 11.78 -27.29 0.14
C GLN A 151 12.77 -26.79 1.20
N ILE A 152 12.63 -25.51 1.57
CA ILE A 152 13.35 -24.88 2.69
C ILE A 152 12.33 -24.33 3.68
N ASP A 153 12.34 -24.87 4.90
CA ASP A 153 11.49 -24.40 6.02
C ASP A 153 12.36 -23.82 7.13
N LEU A 154 12.16 -22.53 7.44
CA LEU A 154 12.75 -21.83 8.57
C LEU A 154 11.64 -21.44 9.54
N VAL A 155 11.57 -22.13 10.67
CA VAL A 155 10.52 -21.90 11.65
C VAL A 155 11.06 -21.63 13.05
N ASP A 156 10.26 -20.98 13.89
CA ASP A 156 10.54 -20.81 15.32
C ASP A 156 11.96 -20.29 15.62
N GLY A 157 12.34 -19.17 14.99
CA GLY A 157 13.59 -18.46 15.23
C GLY A 157 14.81 -18.98 14.48
N ALA A 158 14.63 -19.83 13.46
CA ALA A 158 15.74 -20.35 12.66
C ALA A 158 16.38 -19.30 11.73
N GLN A 159 17.72 -19.27 11.64
CA GLN A 159 18.44 -18.17 10.97
C GLN A 159 19.54 -18.60 10.00
N PHE A 160 19.66 -17.87 8.90
CA PHE A 160 20.85 -17.84 8.05
C PHE A 160 21.60 -16.51 8.23
N ILE A 161 22.92 -16.58 8.43
CA ILE A 161 23.74 -15.42 8.76
C ILE A 161 25.01 -15.38 7.90
N THR A 162 25.23 -14.27 7.19
CA THR A 162 26.47 -13.98 6.44
C THR A 162 27.09 -12.63 6.79
N SER A 163 26.72 -12.07 7.94
CA SER A 163 27.06 -10.72 8.39
C SER A 163 28.57 -10.48 8.60
N THR A 164 28.97 -9.21 8.68
CA THR A 164 30.35 -8.76 8.93
C THR A 164 30.43 -7.77 10.09
N SER A 165 31.49 -7.82 10.90
CA SER A 165 31.67 -6.90 12.04
C SER A 165 32.78 -5.86 11.89
N ALA A 166 33.68 -6.03 10.93
CA ALA A 166 34.82 -5.12 10.71
C ALA A 166 34.88 -4.63 9.25
N GLY A 167 36.06 -4.41 8.68
CA GLY A 167 36.20 -3.81 7.35
C GLY A 167 35.89 -4.70 6.14
N GLY A 168 35.59 -5.98 6.34
CA GLY A 168 35.29 -6.92 5.25
C GLY A 168 33.85 -6.83 4.75
N GLN A 169 33.61 -7.03 3.45
CA GLN A 169 32.24 -7.15 2.92
C GLN A 169 31.58 -8.44 3.45
N ALA A 170 30.34 -8.36 3.92
CA ALA A 170 29.54 -9.55 4.29
C ALA A 170 29.34 -10.50 3.11
N GLY A 171 29.19 -11.78 3.40
CA GLY A 171 29.06 -12.81 2.36
C GLY A 171 27.66 -12.83 1.74
N ASP A 172 27.56 -13.38 0.53
CA ASP A 172 26.27 -13.53 -0.15
C ASP A 172 25.51 -14.77 0.36
N LEU A 173 24.19 -14.65 0.46
CA LEU A 173 23.26 -15.72 0.83
C LEU A 173 22.35 -16.03 -0.36
N THR A 174 22.43 -17.26 -0.87
CA THR A 174 21.64 -17.72 -2.02
C THR A 174 20.82 -18.95 -1.65
N LEU A 175 19.49 -18.86 -1.78
CA LEU A 175 18.57 -19.96 -1.56
C LEU A 175 17.79 -20.27 -2.85
N ASN A 176 17.90 -21.50 -3.33
CA ASN A 176 17.22 -22.00 -4.51
C ASN A 176 16.33 -23.18 -4.10
N ALA A 177 15.01 -23.05 -4.30
CA ALA A 177 14.05 -24.10 -3.94
C ALA A 177 12.80 -24.14 -4.81
N GLU A 178 11.96 -25.18 -4.71
CA GLU A 178 10.58 -25.06 -5.19
C GLU A 178 9.78 -24.16 -4.24
N THR A 179 9.89 -24.39 -2.93
CA THR A 179 9.21 -23.59 -1.89
C THR A 179 10.19 -23.12 -0.81
N ILE A 180 10.11 -21.84 -0.46
CA ILE A 180 10.80 -21.25 0.69
C ILE A 180 9.76 -20.73 1.67
N ASN A 181 9.78 -21.24 2.90
CA ASN A 181 8.91 -20.81 3.99
C ASN A 181 9.73 -20.27 5.16
N ILE A 182 9.44 -19.05 5.60
CA ILE A 182 10.13 -18.36 6.70
C ILE A 182 9.08 -17.85 7.67
N ALA A 183 9.01 -18.44 8.87
CA ALA A 183 7.95 -18.10 9.80
C ALA A 183 8.31 -18.19 11.29
N GLY A 184 7.66 -17.38 12.10
CA GLY A 184 7.72 -17.48 13.55
C GLY A 184 8.97 -16.89 14.19
N SER A 185 8.98 -16.94 15.51
CA SER A 185 10.07 -16.46 16.36
C SER A 185 10.20 -17.35 17.60
N ASP A 186 11.42 -17.45 18.16
CA ASP A 186 11.65 -18.24 19.37
C ASP A 186 11.43 -17.39 20.64
N PHE A 187 10.31 -17.64 21.31
CA PHE A 187 9.94 -16.99 22.58
C PHE A 187 10.61 -17.62 23.81
N THR A 188 11.36 -18.72 23.67
CA THR A 188 11.86 -19.52 24.81
C THR A 188 13.22 -19.06 25.35
N LEU A 189 14.01 -18.34 24.56
CA LEU A 189 15.28 -17.77 24.98
C LEU A 189 15.04 -16.55 25.88
N VAL A 190 15.05 -16.65 27.21
CA VAL A 190 15.04 -15.43 28.05
C VAL A 190 16.32 -14.65 27.78
N ASP A 191 16.25 -13.31 27.61
CA ASP A 191 17.43 -12.44 27.40
C ASP A 191 18.39 -12.57 28.59
N THR A 192 19.27 -13.57 28.53
CA THR A 192 20.44 -13.65 29.38
C THR A 192 21.55 -12.97 28.63
N GLU A 193 21.68 -11.65 28.80
CA GLU A 193 22.98 -11.00 28.68
C GLU A 193 23.94 -11.73 29.64
N SER A 194 24.70 -12.72 29.15
CA SER A 194 25.76 -13.34 29.94
C SER A 194 26.76 -14.11 29.09
N GLU A 195 27.94 -13.51 28.98
CA GLU A 195 29.27 -14.10 29.11
C GLU A 195 29.46 -15.55 28.63
N ALA A 196 29.60 -15.74 27.32
CA ALA A 196 30.40 -16.83 26.76
C ALA A 196 30.87 -16.51 25.33
N GLY A 197 31.90 -15.66 25.18
CA GLY A 197 32.88 -15.69 24.08
C GLY A 197 32.43 -15.64 22.62
N ASN A 198 31.14 -15.57 22.30
CA ASN A 198 30.59 -15.44 20.95
C ASN A 198 29.52 -14.33 21.00
N THR A 199 30.01 -13.10 21.10
CA THR A 199 29.22 -11.92 21.45
C THR A 199 28.71 -11.22 20.21
N VAL A 200 27.70 -11.76 19.51
CA VAL A 200 26.88 -10.97 18.57
C VAL A 200 25.46 -11.52 18.50
N LEU A 201 24.58 -10.98 19.34
CA LEU A 201 23.15 -10.81 19.06
C LEU A 201 22.80 -9.39 19.52
N THR A 202 23.38 -8.39 18.86
CA THR A 202 22.86 -7.03 18.92
C THR A 202 21.87 -6.88 17.77
N ASP A 203 20.59 -6.76 18.14
CA ASP A 203 19.43 -6.31 17.34
C ASP A 203 18.75 -7.18 16.28
N VAL A 204 19.22 -8.39 15.97
CA VAL A 204 18.40 -9.34 15.20
C VAL A 204 17.45 -10.08 16.14
N ARG A 205 16.21 -9.60 16.20
CA ARG A 205 15.08 -10.19 16.93
C ARG A 205 14.99 -11.71 16.72
N ARG A 206 14.35 -12.41 17.68
CA ARG A 206 14.11 -13.87 17.81
C ARG A 206 13.49 -14.57 16.58
N ASN A 207 13.32 -13.86 15.48
CA ASN A 207 12.56 -14.21 14.30
C ASN A 207 13.33 -15.15 13.40
N SER A 208 12.60 -16.05 12.76
CA SER A 208 13.12 -16.82 11.66
C SER A 208 13.47 -15.86 10.52
N GLY A 209 14.65 -16.02 9.92
CA GLY A 209 15.03 -15.10 8.89
C GLY A 209 16.40 -15.26 8.25
N LEU A 210 16.63 -14.37 7.29
CA LEU A 210 17.82 -14.28 6.47
C LEU A 210 18.53 -12.96 6.74
N PHE A 211 19.82 -13.02 7.10
CA PHE A 211 20.56 -11.85 7.57
C PHE A 211 21.93 -11.75 6.90
N ALA A 212 22.16 -10.65 6.18
CA ALA A 212 23.44 -10.34 5.54
C ALA A 212 23.90 -8.92 5.93
N ASN A 213 23.97 -8.69 7.25
CA ASN A 213 24.08 -7.38 7.86
C ASN A 213 25.54 -6.92 8.07
N THR A 214 25.73 -5.67 8.47
CA THR A 214 26.99 -5.14 9.02
C THR A 214 26.77 -4.69 10.47
N GLN A 215 27.73 -4.93 11.36
CA GLN A 215 27.65 -4.54 12.78
C GLN A 215 28.21 -3.14 13.04
N PRO A 216 27.97 -2.56 14.23
CA PRO A 216 28.42 -1.21 14.55
C PRO A 216 29.94 -1.02 14.38
N GLY A 217 30.32 0.02 13.65
CA GLY A 217 31.73 0.33 13.36
C GLY A 217 32.34 -0.46 12.18
N SER A 218 31.58 -1.34 11.53
CA SER A 218 31.98 -1.96 10.27
C SER A 218 32.18 -0.89 9.18
N THR A 219 33.18 -1.10 8.31
CA THR A 219 33.35 -0.28 7.08
C THR A 219 33.08 -1.09 5.81
N GLY A 220 32.75 -2.38 5.97
CA GLY A 220 32.40 -3.27 4.87
C GLY A 220 30.93 -3.12 4.47
N ASN A 221 30.60 -3.46 3.22
CA ASN A 221 29.20 -3.48 2.78
C ASN A 221 28.49 -4.77 3.25
N GLY A 222 27.17 -4.70 3.40
CA GLY A 222 26.29 -5.85 3.59
C GLY A 222 26.33 -6.82 2.40
N GLY A 223 25.94 -8.07 2.65
CA GLY A 223 25.92 -9.14 1.65
C GLY A 223 24.66 -9.13 0.81
N ARG A 224 24.70 -9.69 -0.39
CA ARG A 224 23.48 -9.87 -1.20
C ARG A 224 22.68 -11.05 -0.68
N ILE A 225 21.36 -10.87 -0.57
CA ILE A 225 20.42 -11.97 -0.37
C ILE A 225 19.72 -12.25 -1.71
N THR A 226 19.79 -13.51 -2.18
CA THR A 226 19.15 -13.98 -3.41
C THR A 226 18.25 -15.17 -3.10
N LEU A 227 16.97 -15.07 -3.44
CA LEU A 227 16.02 -16.17 -3.37
C LEU A 227 15.49 -16.46 -4.78
N THR A 228 15.57 -17.71 -5.20
CA THR A 228 14.90 -18.19 -6.41
C THR A 228 14.02 -19.36 -6.03
N ALA A 229 12.70 -19.20 -6.19
CA ALA A 229 11.77 -20.28 -5.90
C ALA A 229 10.52 -20.28 -6.77
N THR A 230 9.71 -21.33 -6.71
CA THR A 230 8.35 -21.26 -7.27
C THR A 230 7.48 -20.38 -6.37
N ASP A 231 7.53 -20.64 -5.06
CA ASP A 231 6.77 -19.91 -4.05
C ASP A 231 7.67 -19.48 -2.89
N VAL A 232 7.55 -18.22 -2.50
CA VAL A 232 8.20 -17.66 -1.32
C VAL A 232 7.14 -17.17 -0.35
N ILE A 233 7.22 -17.65 0.89
CA ILE A 233 6.27 -17.41 1.95
C ILE A 233 7.02 -16.86 3.15
N LEU A 234 6.68 -15.64 3.57
CA LEU A 234 7.06 -15.09 4.85
C LEU A 234 5.79 -14.91 5.67
N ASP A 235 5.77 -15.48 6.87
CA ASP A 235 4.59 -15.50 7.72
C ASP A 235 4.97 -15.29 9.19
N ASN A 236 4.02 -14.93 10.04
CA ASN A 236 4.20 -14.84 11.50
C ASN A 236 5.56 -14.20 11.89
N GLU A 237 5.79 -12.97 11.44
CA GLU A 237 7.02 -12.19 11.65
C GLU A 237 8.30 -12.76 11.00
N GLY A 238 8.22 -13.57 9.94
CA GLY A 238 9.41 -13.96 9.18
C GLY A 238 10.13 -12.75 8.56
N ILE A 239 11.48 -12.76 8.58
CA ILE A 239 12.30 -11.60 8.20
C ILE A 239 13.32 -11.92 7.11
N ILE A 240 13.46 -11.03 6.13
CA ILE A 240 14.65 -10.93 5.26
C ILE A 240 15.25 -9.55 5.46
N SER A 241 16.53 -9.47 5.84
CA SER A 241 17.16 -8.21 6.22
C SER A 241 18.59 -8.05 5.67
N THR A 242 18.84 -6.86 5.13
CA THR A 242 20.18 -6.32 4.92
C THR A 242 20.30 -4.99 5.65
N LEU A 243 20.66 -5.05 6.93
CA LEU A 243 20.92 -3.89 7.77
C LEU A 243 22.41 -3.53 7.72
N SER A 244 22.74 -2.23 7.59
CA SER A 244 24.10 -1.74 7.76
C SER A 244 24.23 -0.83 8.99
N GLU A 245 24.81 -1.34 10.08
CA GLU A 245 25.07 -0.57 11.31
C GLU A 245 26.41 0.20 11.27
N GLY A 246 27.20 0.00 10.20
CA GLY A 246 28.49 0.65 9.96
C GLY A 246 28.49 1.68 8.83
N ASP A 247 29.69 2.09 8.40
CA ASP A 247 29.89 3.06 7.33
C ASP A 247 29.69 2.47 5.91
N GLY A 248 29.60 1.14 5.80
CA GLY A 248 29.35 0.47 4.53
C GLY A 248 27.89 0.52 4.10
N ASN A 249 27.61 0.26 2.82
CA ASN A 249 26.25 0.20 2.31
C ASN A 249 25.59 -1.14 2.67
N ALA A 250 24.28 -1.14 2.88
CA ALA A 250 23.53 -2.39 2.96
C ALA A 250 23.53 -3.15 1.62
N GLY A 251 23.50 -4.47 1.68
CA GLY A 251 23.50 -5.32 0.50
C GLY A 251 22.11 -5.38 -0.17
N PRO A 252 22.05 -5.68 -1.48
CA PRO A 252 20.78 -5.79 -2.20
C PRO A 252 20.02 -7.07 -1.84
N ILE A 253 18.69 -6.99 -1.90
CA ILE A 253 17.78 -8.14 -1.78
C ILE A 253 17.17 -8.40 -3.16
N VAL A 254 17.32 -9.62 -3.65
CA VAL A 254 16.80 -10.07 -4.95
C VAL A 254 15.93 -11.31 -4.73
N LEU A 255 14.65 -11.21 -5.05
CA LEU A 255 13.69 -12.30 -4.92
C LEU A 255 13.04 -12.56 -6.29
N ASP A 256 13.24 -13.76 -6.80
CA ASP A 256 12.64 -14.25 -8.05
C ASP A 256 11.73 -15.44 -7.74
N ALA A 257 10.43 -15.17 -7.63
CA ALA A 257 9.41 -16.19 -7.45
C ALA A 257 8.76 -16.52 -8.81
N ALA A 258 8.85 -17.78 -9.26
CA ALA A 258 8.23 -18.19 -10.52
C ALA A 258 6.70 -18.03 -10.47
N ARG A 259 6.09 -18.10 -9.27
CA ARG A 259 4.65 -18.05 -9.07
C ARG A 259 4.24 -16.96 -8.09
N THR A 260 4.41 -17.18 -6.78
CA THR A 260 3.91 -16.24 -5.76
C THR A 260 4.94 -15.83 -4.71
N LEU A 261 4.83 -14.58 -4.28
CA LEU A 261 5.38 -14.08 -3.02
C LEU A 261 4.23 -13.70 -2.10
N ARG A 262 4.21 -14.26 -0.88
CA ARG A 262 3.24 -13.92 0.17
C ARG A 262 3.97 -13.45 1.43
N LEU A 263 3.63 -12.25 1.90
CA LEU A 263 3.98 -11.74 3.21
C LEU A 263 2.70 -11.64 4.03
N SER A 264 2.69 -12.22 5.23
CA SER A 264 1.58 -12.05 6.17
C SER A 264 2.05 -12.01 7.61
N ASP A 265 1.14 -11.56 8.48
CA ASP A 265 1.29 -11.56 9.94
C ASP A 265 2.58 -10.89 10.38
N ARG A 266 2.73 -9.60 9.99
CA ARG A 266 3.89 -8.76 10.31
C ARG A 266 5.22 -9.27 9.74
N ALA A 267 5.19 -10.11 8.70
CA ALA A 267 6.38 -10.45 7.92
C ALA A 267 7.07 -9.22 7.32
N GLN A 268 8.41 -9.26 7.21
CA GLN A 268 9.22 -8.12 6.82
C GLN A 268 10.28 -8.47 5.77
N ILE A 269 10.39 -7.62 4.74
CA ILE A 269 11.57 -7.56 3.86
C ILE A 269 12.15 -6.15 4.01
N THR A 270 13.36 -6.04 4.53
CA THR A 270 13.94 -4.74 4.87
C THR A 270 15.37 -4.58 4.41
N SER A 271 15.71 -3.39 3.93
CA SER A 271 17.08 -2.96 3.74
C SER A 271 17.29 -1.61 4.40
N SER A 272 18.19 -1.53 5.37
CA SER A 272 18.30 -0.34 6.23
C SER A 272 19.74 0.04 6.54
N THR A 273 19.95 1.28 6.99
CA THR A 273 21.26 1.79 7.42
C THR A 273 21.11 2.58 8.72
N GLU A 274 21.99 2.30 9.70
CA GLU A 274 22.14 3.06 10.96
C GLU A 274 23.47 3.84 11.00
N GLY A 275 24.38 3.61 10.04
CA GLY A 275 25.65 4.30 9.92
C GLY A 275 25.70 5.31 8.77
N GLN A 276 26.77 5.31 7.96
CA GLN A 276 26.99 6.31 6.90
C GLN A 276 26.77 5.78 5.46
N GLY A 277 26.34 4.53 5.30
CA GLY A 277 26.12 3.92 4.00
C GLY A 277 24.70 4.08 3.48
N ASN A 278 24.51 3.89 2.17
CA ASN A 278 23.17 3.79 1.57
C ASN A 278 22.51 2.45 1.92
N THR A 279 21.18 2.40 1.84
CA THR A 279 20.46 1.13 1.90
C THR A 279 20.75 0.27 0.66
N GLY A 280 20.32 -0.98 0.65
CA GLY A 280 20.35 -1.85 -0.51
C GLY A 280 19.09 -1.69 -1.38
N ARG A 281 19.23 -1.93 -2.68
CA ARG A 281 18.06 -2.07 -3.57
C ARG A 281 17.30 -3.34 -3.21
N ILE A 282 15.97 -3.23 -3.14
CA ILE A 282 15.05 -4.36 -3.03
C ILE A 282 14.43 -4.59 -4.41
N PHE A 283 14.69 -5.75 -5.00
CA PHE A 283 14.11 -6.16 -6.28
C PHE A 283 13.33 -7.45 -6.09
N ILE A 284 12.04 -7.41 -6.40
CA ILE A 284 11.13 -8.54 -6.22
C ILE A 284 10.36 -8.76 -7.52
N GLN A 285 10.44 -9.98 -8.03
CA GLN A 285 9.67 -10.44 -9.17
C GLN A 285 8.84 -11.65 -8.77
N ALA A 286 7.56 -11.66 -9.16
CA ALA A 286 6.69 -12.82 -9.04
C ALA A 286 5.88 -13.05 -10.32
N GLY A 287 5.94 -14.27 -10.87
CA GLY A 287 5.30 -14.60 -12.15
C GLY A 287 3.78 -14.50 -12.15
N GLU A 288 3.12 -14.63 -10.99
CA GLU A 288 1.67 -14.50 -10.86
C GLU A 288 1.23 -13.39 -9.90
N ARG A 289 1.74 -13.39 -8.66
CA ARG A 289 1.24 -12.48 -7.62
C ARG A 289 2.27 -12.14 -6.53
N ILE A 290 2.27 -10.88 -6.11
CA ILE A 290 2.83 -10.42 -4.83
C ILE A 290 1.66 -10.02 -3.91
N SER A 291 1.63 -10.57 -2.69
CA SER A 291 0.60 -10.26 -1.70
C SER A 291 1.20 -9.91 -0.35
N LEU A 292 0.79 -8.76 0.21
CA LEU A 292 1.10 -8.33 1.57
C LEU A 292 -0.21 -8.24 2.35
N ASN A 293 -0.27 -8.82 3.55
CA ASN A 293 -1.46 -8.76 4.41
C ASN A 293 -1.07 -8.70 5.90
N GLN A 294 -1.99 -8.25 6.76
CA GLN A 294 -1.86 -8.29 8.21
C GLN A 294 -0.58 -7.57 8.70
N GLN A 295 -0.46 -6.28 8.35
CA GLN A 295 0.63 -5.38 8.77
C GLN A 295 2.03 -5.82 8.32
N SER A 296 2.13 -6.50 7.19
CA SER A 296 3.42 -6.87 6.58
C SER A 296 4.08 -5.68 5.89
N THR A 297 5.42 -5.68 5.84
CA THR A 297 6.19 -4.53 5.36
C THR A 297 7.27 -4.91 4.36
N ILE A 298 7.41 -4.11 3.30
CA ILE A 298 8.61 -4.06 2.45
C ILE A 298 9.20 -2.66 2.58
N SER A 299 10.40 -2.53 3.15
CA SER A 299 10.93 -1.21 3.54
C SER A 299 12.38 -1.00 3.15
N SER A 300 12.71 0.22 2.71
CA SER A 300 14.08 0.70 2.56
C SER A 300 14.28 1.96 3.40
N ALA A 301 15.08 1.90 4.47
CA ALA A 301 15.09 2.96 5.49
C ALA A 301 16.49 3.44 5.90
N VAL A 302 16.69 4.75 5.90
CA VAL A 302 17.83 5.41 6.58
C VAL A 302 17.38 5.77 7.98
N LEU A 303 17.94 5.14 9.00
CA LEU A 303 17.45 5.24 10.37
C LEU A 303 17.96 6.51 11.08
N ALA A 304 17.40 6.78 12.27
CA ALA A 304 17.66 8.02 12.99
C ALA A 304 19.14 8.17 13.35
N GLY A 305 19.74 9.31 12.97
CA GLY A 305 21.16 9.58 13.19
C GLY A 305 22.10 8.98 12.14
N ALA A 306 21.58 8.18 11.20
CA ALA A 306 22.33 7.68 10.05
C ALA A 306 22.51 8.75 8.97
N SER A 307 23.42 8.50 8.04
CA SER A 307 23.55 9.24 6.79
C SER A 307 23.67 8.29 5.61
N GLY A 308 23.02 8.60 4.50
CA GLY A 308 22.94 7.74 3.33
C GLY A 308 21.60 7.93 2.63
N ASN A 309 21.49 7.43 1.40
CA ASN A 309 20.23 7.45 0.67
C ASN A 309 19.50 6.13 0.82
N SER A 310 18.18 6.22 0.97
CA SER A 310 17.30 5.08 0.76
C SER A 310 17.25 4.77 -0.74
N GLN A 311 17.60 3.54 -1.11
CA GLN A 311 17.64 3.07 -2.48
C GLN A 311 16.25 2.59 -2.95
N GLN A 312 16.20 2.11 -4.18
CA GLN A 312 14.96 1.76 -4.85
C GLN A 312 14.34 0.45 -4.35
N ILE A 313 13.00 0.44 -4.26
CA ILE A 313 12.17 -0.77 -4.18
C ILE A 313 11.50 -0.98 -5.53
N VAL A 314 11.67 -2.17 -6.13
CA VAL A 314 11.08 -2.52 -7.43
C VAL A 314 10.27 -3.80 -7.28
N LEU A 315 8.98 -3.71 -7.62
CA LEU A 315 8.07 -4.85 -7.67
C LEU A 315 7.62 -5.12 -9.11
N GLN A 316 7.79 -6.37 -9.55
CA GLN A 316 7.37 -6.83 -10.87
C GLN A 316 6.45 -8.05 -10.74
N THR A 317 5.17 -7.87 -11.04
CA THR A 317 4.20 -8.96 -10.99
C THR A 317 2.94 -8.60 -11.76
N PRO A 318 2.22 -9.57 -12.36
CA PRO A 318 0.91 -9.30 -12.94
C PRO A 318 -0.14 -8.83 -11.92
N GLN A 319 -0.05 -9.26 -10.66
CA GLN A 319 -1.05 -8.98 -9.64
C GLN A 319 -0.37 -8.55 -8.33
N LEU A 320 -0.58 -7.31 -7.91
CA LEU A 320 -0.11 -6.80 -6.62
C LEU A 320 -1.30 -6.52 -5.71
N SER A 321 -1.30 -7.11 -4.51
CA SER A 321 -2.33 -6.87 -3.51
C SER A 321 -1.70 -6.50 -2.17
N ILE A 322 -2.04 -5.34 -1.64
CA ILE A 322 -1.56 -4.82 -0.36
C ILE A 322 -2.78 -4.58 0.51
N LEU A 323 -2.90 -5.32 1.60
CA LEU A 323 -4.12 -5.38 2.41
C LEU A 323 -3.81 -5.25 3.91
N GLY A 324 -4.82 -4.90 4.70
CA GLY A 324 -4.82 -5.16 6.14
C GLY A 324 -3.71 -4.46 6.92
N GLY A 325 -3.51 -3.16 6.68
CA GLY A 325 -2.51 -2.33 7.33
C GLY A 325 -1.08 -2.54 6.83
N SER A 326 -0.89 -3.32 5.75
CA SER A 326 0.43 -3.59 5.18
C SER A 326 0.99 -2.37 4.45
N GLN A 327 2.32 -2.31 4.33
CA GLN A 327 3.01 -1.13 3.81
C GLN A 327 4.19 -1.48 2.90
N ILE A 328 4.40 -0.64 1.88
CA ILE A 328 5.67 -0.55 1.14
C ILE A 328 6.22 0.84 1.38
N SER A 329 7.43 0.95 1.92
CA SER A 329 7.99 2.25 2.30
C SER A 329 9.44 2.47 1.89
N ALA A 330 9.77 3.68 1.45
CA ALA A 330 11.16 4.12 1.29
C ALA A 330 11.38 5.44 2.04
N GLU A 331 12.10 5.37 3.17
CA GLU A 331 12.08 6.41 4.20
C GLU A 331 13.49 6.89 4.59
N THR A 332 13.56 8.11 5.10
CA THR A 332 14.76 8.65 5.74
C THR A 332 14.39 9.34 7.07
N PHE A 333 15.10 8.97 8.13
CA PHE A 333 15.08 9.57 9.47
C PHE A 333 16.40 10.29 9.77
N GLY A 334 17.34 10.28 8.82
CA GLY A 334 18.69 10.82 8.96
C GLY A 334 19.05 11.81 7.84
N GLU A 335 20.34 11.94 7.54
CA GLU A 335 20.83 12.80 6.46
C GLU A 335 20.93 12.02 5.15
N GLY A 336 20.02 12.29 4.20
CA GLY A 336 20.02 11.74 2.86
C GLY A 336 18.61 11.48 2.32
N ASN A 337 18.53 11.16 1.03
CA ASN A 337 17.27 11.17 0.30
C ASN A 337 16.40 9.94 0.61
N ALA A 338 15.09 10.14 0.72
CA ALA A 338 14.13 9.04 0.66
C ALA A 338 14.13 8.39 -0.75
N GLY A 339 13.85 7.10 -0.80
CA GLY A 339 14.04 6.29 -2.00
C GLY A 339 12.92 6.41 -3.02
N THR A 340 13.02 5.59 -4.06
CA THR A 340 11.99 5.44 -5.09
C THR A 340 11.27 4.11 -4.93
N ILE A 341 9.94 4.11 -5.01
CA ILE A 341 9.13 2.90 -5.10
C ILE A 341 8.60 2.78 -6.52
N GLN A 342 8.82 1.63 -7.15
CA GLN A 342 8.43 1.38 -8.53
C GLN A 342 7.66 0.07 -8.66
N ILE A 343 6.45 0.13 -9.20
CA ILE A 343 5.62 -1.03 -9.54
C ILE A 343 5.51 -1.09 -11.07
N GLN A 344 5.91 -2.22 -11.66
CA GLN A 344 5.96 -2.39 -13.11
C GLN A 344 5.28 -3.69 -13.57
N GLY A 345 4.67 -3.63 -14.75
CA GLY A 345 4.14 -4.82 -15.44
C GLY A 345 2.89 -5.42 -14.78
N ALA A 346 2.23 -4.67 -13.90
CA ALA A 346 1.02 -5.11 -13.24
C ALA A 346 -0.20 -5.00 -14.17
N THR A 347 -1.03 -6.02 -14.15
CA THR A 347 -2.38 -5.96 -14.72
C THR A 347 -3.39 -5.43 -13.71
N SER A 348 -3.13 -5.64 -12.42
CA SER A 348 -3.94 -5.10 -11.35
C SER A 348 -3.08 -4.81 -10.13
N VAL A 349 -3.30 -3.63 -9.54
CA VAL A 349 -2.76 -3.22 -8.24
C VAL A 349 -3.95 -2.87 -7.35
N VAL A 350 -4.07 -3.53 -6.21
CA VAL A 350 -5.14 -3.29 -5.23
C VAL A 350 -4.52 -2.93 -3.88
N LEU A 351 -4.89 -1.77 -3.37
CA LEU A 351 -4.59 -1.31 -2.01
C LEU A 351 -5.89 -1.22 -1.22
N ASP A 352 -5.97 -1.95 -0.11
CA ASP A 352 -7.11 -1.88 0.80
C ASP A 352 -6.62 -1.68 2.24
N ASN A 353 -6.98 -0.56 2.86
CA ASN A 353 -6.51 -0.20 4.21
C ASN A 353 -4.98 -0.39 4.34
N SER A 354 -4.22 0.15 3.39
CA SER A 354 -2.79 -0.11 3.23
C SER A 354 -2.08 1.09 2.61
N ALA A 355 -0.75 1.10 2.63
CA ALA A 355 0.00 2.25 2.15
C ALA A 355 1.19 1.91 1.25
N ILE A 356 1.42 2.75 0.25
CA ILE A 356 2.69 2.89 -0.45
C ILE A 356 3.20 4.29 -0.13
N LEU A 357 4.37 4.40 0.50
CA LEU A 357 4.83 5.70 0.97
C LEU A 357 6.33 5.96 0.81
N THR A 358 6.66 7.23 0.55
CA THR A 358 8.01 7.74 0.64
C THR A 358 8.04 8.91 1.61
N THR A 359 8.93 8.88 2.60
CA THR A 359 8.88 9.86 3.70
C THR A 359 10.26 10.41 4.06
N VAL A 360 10.36 11.74 4.12
CA VAL A 360 11.45 12.45 4.80
C VAL A 360 10.96 12.83 6.19
N ASN A 361 11.35 12.05 7.19
CA ASN A 361 10.81 12.17 8.55
C ASN A 361 11.31 13.43 9.28
N GLN A 362 10.67 13.76 10.40
CA GLN A 362 11.05 14.90 11.23
C GLN A 362 12.52 14.82 11.66
N GLY A 363 13.27 15.91 11.43
CA GLY A 363 14.70 15.98 11.73
C GLY A 363 15.62 15.39 10.64
N ALA A 364 15.05 14.69 9.65
CA ALA A 364 15.78 14.24 8.47
C ALA A 364 15.96 15.40 7.46
N ARG A 365 16.90 15.20 6.54
CA ARG A 365 17.15 16.14 5.45
C ARG A 365 17.35 15.41 4.13
N SER A 366 16.57 15.81 3.13
CA SER A 366 16.67 15.39 1.74
C SER A 366 17.11 16.57 0.87
N THR A 367 17.88 16.29 -0.17
CA THR A 367 18.24 17.28 -1.20
C THR A 367 17.54 17.05 -2.52
N GLU A 368 16.96 15.86 -2.71
CA GLU A 368 16.20 15.49 -3.90
C GLU A 368 14.82 14.98 -3.48
N PRO A 369 13.77 15.25 -4.28
CA PRO A 369 12.43 14.71 -4.03
C PRO A 369 12.44 13.18 -4.18
N SER A 370 11.70 12.50 -3.29
CA SER A 370 11.42 11.08 -3.44
C SER A 370 10.46 10.82 -4.62
N ARG A 371 10.22 9.55 -4.97
CA ARG A 371 9.32 9.23 -6.08
C ARG A 371 8.54 7.93 -5.88
N ILE A 372 7.26 7.96 -6.20
CA ILE A 372 6.42 6.77 -6.36
C ILE A 372 5.98 6.66 -7.82
N GLU A 373 6.32 5.55 -8.48
CA GLU A 373 5.95 5.26 -9.86
C GLU A 373 5.13 3.97 -9.92
N ILE A 374 3.89 4.06 -10.41
CA ILE A 374 3.03 2.90 -10.61
C ILE A 374 2.62 2.81 -12.07
N ASN A 375 3.03 1.73 -12.74
CA ASN A 375 2.58 1.39 -14.08
C ASN A 375 1.77 0.09 -14.03
N THR A 376 0.46 0.21 -14.29
CA THR A 376 -0.49 -0.91 -14.23
C THR A 376 -1.60 -0.75 -15.27
N ARG A 377 -2.36 -1.81 -15.53
CA ARG A 377 -3.61 -1.71 -16.30
C ARG A 377 -4.76 -1.18 -15.44
N SER A 378 -4.88 -1.65 -14.20
CA SER A 378 -5.89 -1.17 -13.25
C SER A 378 -5.25 -0.90 -11.87
N LEU A 379 -5.67 0.21 -11.24
CA LEU A 379 -5.26 0.61 -9.90
C LEU A 379 -6.52 0.91 -9.06
N GLN A 380 -6.67 0.21 -7.93
CA GLN A 380 -7.78 0.41 -6.99
C GLN A 380 -7.26 0.71 -5.58
N LEU A 381 -7.76 1.78 -4.99
CA LEU A 381 -7.52 2.17 -3.60
C LEU A 381 -8.86 2.19 -2.85
N THR A 382 -8.96 1.44 -1.75
CA THR A 382 -10.17 1.35 -0.92
C THR A 382 -9.84 1.41 0.58
N ASN A 383 -10.83 1.80 1.39
CA ASN A 383 -10.83 1.65 2.86
C ASN A 383 -9.61 2.29 3.56
N ASN A 384 -9.39 3.58 3.37
CA ASN A 384 -8.23 4.34 3.89
C ASN A 384 -6.89 3.84 3.33
N ALA A 385 -6.89 3.43 2.06
CA ALA A 385 -5.64 3.19 1.35
C ALA A 385 -4.93 4.52 1.05
N ALA A 386 -3.60 4.50 1.00
CA ALA A 386 -2.80 5.69 0.78
C ALA A 386 -1.64 5.45 -0.22
N ILE A 387 -1.47 6.38 -1.15
CA ILE A 387 -0.22 6.55 -1.91
C ILE A 387 0.33 7.93 -1.54
N THR A 388 1.39 7.96 -0.73
CA THR A 388 1.83 9.21 -0.09
C THR A 388 3.32 9.44 -0.26
N SER A 389 3.68 10.65 -0.67
CA SER A 389 5.05 11.11 -0.73
C SER A 389 5.18 12.37 0.13
N SER A 390 5.75 12.23 1.34
CA SER A 390 5.71 13.29 2.34
C SER A 390 7.07 13.74 2.85
N THR A 391 7.15 15.02 3.24
CA THR A 391 8.29 15.60 3.93
C THR A 391 7.85 16.29 5.22
N ALA A 392 8.24 15.70 6.35
CA ALA A 392 8.12 16.27 7.70
C ALA A 392 9.45 16.85 8.23
N GLY A 393 10.57 16.55 7.56
CA GLY A 393 11.89 17.13 7.79
C GLY A 393 12.21 18.29 6.83
N GLN A 394 13.46 18.38 6.38
CA GLN A 394 13.90 19.36 5.36
C GLN A 394 13.98 18.69 3.99
N GLY A 395 13.43 19.33 2.96
CA GLY A 395 13.42 18.84 1.57
C GLY A 395 12.05 19.01 0.93
N ASP A 396 12.03 19.06 -0.39
CA ASP A 396 10.77 19.11 -1.13
C ASP A 396 10.02 17.78 -1.01
N ALA A 397 8.69 17.83 -1.06
CA ALA A 397 7.88 16.62 -1.14
C ALA A 397 8.12 15.91 -2.49
N GLY A 398 8.03 14.58 -2.47
CA GLY A 398 8.38 13.77 -3.65
C GLY A 398 7.27 13.68 -4.69
N ILE A 399 7.61 13.17 -5.87
CA ILE A 399 6.71 13.10 -7.02
C ILE A 399 5.91 11.80 -7.01
N ILE A 400 4.61 11.87 -7.29
CA ILE A 400 3.77 10.68 -7.55
C ILE A 400 3.43 10.62 -9.04
N GLN A 401 3.72 9.49 -9.68
CA GLN A 401 3.41 9.26 -11.08
C GLN A 401 2.64 7.95 -11.27
N LEU A 402 1.40 8.06 -11.72
CA LEU A 402 0.50 6.94 -11.96
C LEU A 402 0.20 6.83 -13.45
N GLN A 403 0.55 5.69 -14.04
CA GLN A 403 0.23 5.33 -15.42
C GLN A 403 -0.69 4.11 -15.39
N VAL A 404 -1.97 4.33 -15.67
CA VAL A 404 -3.03 3.34 -15.49
C VAL A 404 -3.74 3.06 -16.81
N GLY A 405 -3.49 1.90 -17.41
CA GLY A 405 -3.91 1.63 -18.79
C GLY A 405 -5.42 1.51 -19.04
N GLU A 406 -6.26 1.31 -18.01
CA GLU A 406 -7.74 1.20 -18.13
C GLU A 406 -8.49 2.02 -17.07
N ALA A 407 -8.28 1.71 -15.78
CA ALA A 407 -9.14 2.27 -14.74
C ALA A 407 -8.36 2.55 -13.45
N LEU A 408 -8.44 3.81 -13.02
CA LEU A 408 -8.06 4.26 -11.68
C LEU A 408 -9.33 4.48 -10.84
N SER A 409 -9.44 3.77 -9.72
CA SER A 409 -10.55 3.91 -8.78
C SER A 409 -10.02 4.19 -7.38
N VAL A 410 -10.44 5.31 -6.79
CA VAL A 410 -10.06 5.71 -5.43
C VAL A 410 -11.33 5.94 -4.64
N PHE A 411 -11.55 5.14 -3.59
CA PHE A 411 -12.73 5.23 -2.73
C PHE A 411 -12.32 5.32 -1.27
N ASN A 412 -12.75 6.38 -0.56
CA ASN A 412 -12.39 6.64 0.83
C ASN A 412 -10.88 6.45 1.08
N SER A 413 -10.05 7.03 0.22
CA SER A 413 -8.61 6.78 0.13
C SER A 413 -7.88 8.02 -0.39
N GLU A 414 -6.56 8.04 -0.26
CA GLU A 414 -5.76 9.24 -0.48
C GLU A 414 -4.59 9.02 -1.45
N ILE A 415 -4.35 10.00 -2.32
CA ILE A 415 -3.11 10.16 -3.08
C ILE A 415 -2.52 11.52 -2.74
N SER A 416 -1.39 11.57 -2.04
CA SER A 416 -0.87 12.81 -1.48
C SER A 416 0.61 13.03 -1.67
N SER A 417 0.97 14.24 -2.06
CA SER A 417 2.35 14.70 -2.18
C SER A 417 2.51 15.97 -1.35
N GLU A 418 3.11 15.88 -0.17
CA GLU A 418 2.92 16.90 0.86
C GLU A 418 4.15 17.24 1.69
N VAL A 419 4.30 18.53 1.99
CA VAL A 419 5.14 19.00 3.09
C VAL A 419 4.25 19.22 4.30
N THR A 420 4.49 18.46 5.37
CA THR A 420 3.66 18.51 6.58
C THR A 420 3.91 19.79 7.37
N GLU A 421 3.12 20.04 8.42
CA GLU A 421 3.24 21.26 9.24
C GLU A 421 4.63 21.47 9.86
N THR A 422 5.35 20.38 10.14
CA THR A 422 6.71 20.39 10.70
C THR A 422 7.79 20.46 9.63
N GLY A 423 7.44 20.22 8.36
CA GLY A 423 8.36 20.15 7.24
C GLY A 423 8.82 21.51 6.71
N ASP A 424 9.94 21.49 5.98
CA ASP A 424 10.49 22.64 5.26
C ASP A 424 10.91 22.23 3.85
N GLY A 425 10.10 22.62 2.86
CA GLY A 425 10.33 22.40 1.43
C GLY A 425 9.08 22.79 0.64
N GLU A 426 9.15 22.66 -0.69
CA GLU A 426 7.99 22.87 -1.58
C GLU A 426 7.12 21.60 -1.68
N GLY A 427 5.82 21.78 -1.94
CA GLY A 427 4.91 20.66 -2.23
C GLY A 427 5.32 19.96 -3.53
N GLY A 428 5.16 18.64 -3.60
CA GLY A 428 5.59 17.84 -4.74
C GLY A 428 4.46 17.61 -5.74
N ASP A 429 4.81 17.28 -6.98
CA ASP A 429 3.83 17.13 -8.06
C ASP A 429 3.18 15.73 -8.11
N ILE A 430 1.93 15.69 -8.55
CA ILE A 430 1.16 14.46 -8.84
C ILE A 430 0.81 14.43 -10.33
N PHE A 431 1.17 13.34 -10.99
CA PHE A 431 0.86 13.07 -12.40
C PHE A 431 0.03 11.80 -12.52
N ILE A 432 -1.13 11.89 -13.15
CA ILE A 432 -2.04 10.76 -13.36
C ILE A 432 -2.40 10.68 -14.84
N ASP A 433 -2.22 9.49 -15.42
CA ASP A 433 -2.62 9.15 -16.79
C ASP A 433 -3.49 7.89 -16.72
N ALA A 434 -4.73 7.97 -17.18
CA ALA A 434 -5.70 6.87 -17.14
C ALA A 434 -6.67 6.85 -18.34
N GLU A 435 -7.25 5.69 -18.68
CA GLU A 435 -8.37 5.67 -19.65
C GLU A 435 -9.67 6.14 -18.98
N THR A 436 -9.95 5.68 -17.76
CA THR A 436 -11.06 6.12 -16.91
C THR A 436 -10.58 6.38 -15.49
N MET A 437 -11.18 7.35 -14.82
CA MET A 437 -10.86 7.70 -13.44
C MET A 437 -12.13 7.97 -12.63
N THR A 438 -12.24 7.35 -11.47
CA THR A 438 -13.32 7.58 -10.51
C THR A 438 -12.75 7.87 -9.12
N LEU A 439 -13.13 9.02 -8.57
CA LEU A 439 -12.92 9.39 -7.18
C LEU A 439 -14.27 9.36 -6.48
N GLY A 440 -14.38 8.58 -5.41
CA GLY A 440 -15.64 8.40 -4.70
C GLY A 440 -15.47 8.36 -3.18
N ASP A 441 -16.56 8.55 -2.45
CA ASP A 441 -16.64 8.30 -1.01
C ASP A 441 -15.53 9.02 -0.20
N ARG A 442 -15.38 10.35 -0.34
CA ARG A 442 -14.33 11.15 0.32
C ARG A 442 -12.91 10.80 -0.12
N ALA A 443 -12.73 10.40 -1.37
CA ALA A 443 -11.41 10.27 -1.96
C ALA A 443 -10.72 11.64 -2.01
N LEU A 444 -9.41 11.67 -1.75
CA LEU A 444 -8.62 12.89 -1.72
C LEU A 444 -7.39 12.75 -2.60
N ILE A 445 -7.18 13.73 -3.49
CA ILE A 445 -5.90 13.95 -4.17
C ILE A 445 -5.36 15.30 -3.72
N THR A 446 -4.17 15.32 -3.12
CA THR A 446 -3.60 16.57 -2.59
C THR A 446 -2.12 16.77 -2.91
N ALA A 447 -1.77 17.96 -3.37
CA ALA A 447 -0.39 18.41 -3.54
C ALA A 447 -0.18 19.68 -2.72
N GLN A 448 0.37 19.56 -1.51
CA GLN A 448 0.31 20.64 -0.52
C GLN A 448 1.63 20.96 0.18
N SER A 449 1.69 22.16 0.75
CA SER A 449 2.68 22.55 1.75
C SER A 449 2.04 23.32 2.90
N LEU A 450 2.10 22.70 4.07
CA LEU A 450 1.44 23.14 5.30
C LEU A 450 2.38 23.86 6.28
N ARG A 451 3.60 24.21 5.85
CA ARG A 451 4.60 24.84 6.73
C ARG A 451 4.04 26.05 7.48
N GLY A 452 4.21 26.07 8.80
CA GLY A 452 4.07 27.29 9.61
C GLY A 452 2.73 27.48 10.34
N LEU A 453 1.85 26.48 10.33
CA LEU A 453 0.60 26.49 11.09
C LEU A 453 0.82 26.44 12.62
N GLU A 454 1.86 25.75 13.11
CA GLU A 454 2.12 25.60 14.56
C GLU A 454 2.51 26.90 15.29
N ASN A 455 3.03 27.92 14.59
CA ASN A 455 3.67 29.07 15.25
C ASN A 455 2.74 30.29 15.46
N ARG A 456 1.53 30.33 14.90
CA ARG A 456 0.65 31.52 15.06
C ARG A 456 -0.17 31.51 16.35
N ASN A 457 -0.61 30.35 16.84
CA ASN A 457 -1.35 30.26 18.12
C ASN A 457 -0.48 30.58 19.35
N SER A 458 0.83 30.37 19.24
CA SER A 458 1.85 30.71 20.25
C SER A 458 2.38 32.14 20.09
N ARG A 459 2.58 32.63 18.85
CA ARG A 459 2.99 34.04 18.59
C ARG A 459 1.88 35.06 18.83
N GLN A 460 0.60 34.75 18.57
CA GLN A 460 -0.52 35.66 18.93
C GLN A 460 -0.69 35.83 20.44
N ARG A 461 -0.23 34.87 21.27
CA ARG A 461 -0.18 35.03 22.74
C ARG A 461 1.01 35.89 23.21
N ALA A 462 2.10 35.93 22.45
CA ALA A 462 3.28 36.73 22.79
C ALA A 462 3.13 38.23 22.46
N ILE A 463 2.32 38.60 21.46
CA ILE A 463 2.12 40.01 21.04
C ILE A 463 1.25 40.82 22.03
N ARG A 464 0.55 40.16 22.97
CA ARG A 464 -0.24 40.86 24.02
C ARG A 464 0.57 41.26 25.27
N PHE A 465 1.85 40.90 25.37
CA PHE A 465 2.72 41.35 26.46
C PHE A 465 3.88 42.18 25.89
N GLY A 466 3.74 43.51 26.00
CA GLY A 466 4.62 44.52 25.40
C GLY A 466 6.09 44.49 25.86
N GLY A 467 6.85 43.52 25.36
CA GLY A 467 8.30 43.49 25.41
C GLY A 467 8.87 43.83 24.04
N SER A 468 9.64 44.92 23.95
CA SER A 468 10.54 45.20 22.83
C SER A 468 11.52 44.03 22.68
N GLN A 469 11.25 43.15 21.70
CA GLN A 469 12.22 42.18 21.22
C GLN A 469 12.62 42.61 19.81
N ARG A 470 13.93 42.80 19.66
CA ARG A 470 14.61 42.96 18.39
C ARG A 470 14.08 41.88 17.45
N GLN A 471 13.51 42.34 16.35
CA GLN A 471 13.30 41.58 15.14
C GLN A 471 14.69 41.11 14.68
N THR A 472 15.10 39.91 15.11
CA THR A 472 16.13 39.17 14.40
C THR A 472 15.46 38.75 13.11
N THR A 473 15.78 39.46 12.04
CA THR A 473 15.69 38.96 10.68
C THR A 473 16.62 37.75 10.61
N ASP A 474 16.17 36.61 11.13
CA ASP A 474 16.73 35.34 10.71
C ASP A 474 16.33 35.16 9.25
N SER A 475 17.36 34.94 8.45
CA SER A 475 17.37 34.94 7.00
C SER A 475 16.37 33.94 6.41
N SER A 476 15.66 34.43 5.39
CA SER A 476 14.69 33.78 4.51
C SER A 476 13.46 33.20 5.22
N ASP A 477 12.34 33.95 5.14
CA ASP A 477 11.04 33.34 4.93
C ASP A 477 11.19 32.44 3.69
N ALA A 478 11.54 31.17 3.87
CA ALA A 478 11.61 30.22 2.78
C ALA A 478 10.16 29.98 2.32
N LEU A 479 9.89 30.59 1.17
CA LEU A 479 8.65 30.63 0.45
C LEU A 479 8.31 29.19 0.08
N SER A 480 7.15 28.68 0.52
CA SER A 480 6.73 27.34 0.13
C SER A 480 5.54 27.41 -0.80
N ASN A 481 5.74 26.89 -2.01
CA ASN A 481 4.68 26.66 -2.98
C ASN A 481 3.97 25.34 -2.66
N ALA A 482 2.71 25.23 -3.07
CA ALA A 482 2.06 23.93 -3.21
C ALA A 482 2.60 23.23 -4.47
N GLY A 483 2.46 21.90 -4.53
CA GLY A 483 2.78 21.13 -5.73
C GLY A 483 1.66 21.23 -6.77
N ASN A 484 1.92 20.76 -7.99
CA ASN A 484 0.95 20.74 -9.07
C ASN A 484 0.26 19.37 -9.17
N ILE A 485 -0.98 19.37 -9.64
CA ILE A 485 -1.73 18.16 -9.97
C ILE A 485 -2.04 18.20 -11.47
N ILE A 486 -1.57 17.20 -12.20
CA ILE A 486 -1.82 17.04 -13.64
C ILE A 486 -2.49 15.70 -13.87
N ILE A 487 -3.71 15.75 -14.39
CA ILE A 487 -4.54 14.55 -14.65
C ILE A 487 -4.91 14.53 -16.13
N ALA A 488 -4.53 13.45 -16.81
CA ALA A 488 -4.96 13.14 -18.17
C ALA A 488 -5.83 11.87 -18.13
N VAL A 489 -7.07 11.99 -18.59
CA VAL A 489 -8.02 10.87 -18.71
C VAL A 489 -8.49 10.77 -20.15
N ASP A 490 -8.47 9.59 -20.78
CA ASP A 490 -8.89 9.49 -22.18
C ASP A 490 -10.43 9.53 -22.37
N ASP A 491 -11.19 8.99 -21.41
CA ASP A 491 -12.65 8.90 -21.47
C ASP A 491 -13.31 9.78 -20.40
N ILE A 492 -13.55 9.24 -19.20
CA ILE A 492 -14.35 9.92 -18.18
C ILE A 492 -13.57 10.09 -16.87
N LEU A 493 -13.57 11.33 -16.37
CA LEU A 493 -13.27 11.65 -14.99
C LEU A 493 -14.59 11.86 -14.23
N LEU A 494 -14.86 11.01 -13.25
CA LEU A 494 -16.03 11.07 -12.37
C LEU A 494 -15.59 11.33 -10.92
N LEU A 495 -16.07 12.42 -10.34
CA LEU A 495 -15.93 12.75 -8.92
C LEU A 495 -17.31 12.61 -8.26
N GLU A 496 -17.38 11.86 -7.16
CA GLU A 496 -18.56 11.65 -6.33
C GLU A 496 -18.18 11.86 -4.85
N ASP A 497 -18.61 12.96 -4.25
CA ASP A 497 -18.24 13.37 -2.88
C ASP A 497 -16.71 13.28 -2.62
N SER A 498 -15.90 13.94 -3.45
CA SER A 498 -14.43 13.78 -3.46
C SER A 498 -13.66 15.05 -3.84
N ASP A 499 -12.41 15.13 -3.40
CA ASP A 499 -11.62 16.36 -3.46
C ASP A 499 -10.34 16.21 -4.29
N ILE A 500 -10.06 17.21 -5.12
CA ILE A 500 -8.75 17.43 -5.76
C ILE A 500 -8.23 18.81 -5.35
N THR A 501 -7.17 18.83 -4.56
CA THR A 501 -6.74 20.06 -3.88
C THR A 501 -5.24 20.34 -4.01
N THR A 502 -4.87 21.61 -4.25
CA THR A 502 -3.53 22.11 -3.95
C THR A 502 -3.60 23.16 -2.86
N GLN A 503 -2.70 23.09 -1.87
CA GLN A 503 -2.72 24.00 -0.74
C GLN A 503 -1.34 24.53 -0.38
N ALA A 504 -1.22 25.85 -0.21
CA ALA A 504 -0.03 26.48 0.37
C ALA A 504 -0.40 27.32 1.59
N ALA A 505 0.37 27.17 2.67
CA ALA A 505 0.16 27.95 3.89
C ALA A 505 0.60 29.42 3.78
N LEU A 506 1.69 29.70 3.03
CA LEU A 506 2.44 30.96 3.17
C LEU A 506 2.78 31.73 1.89
N PHE A 507 2.79 31.10 0.69
CA PHE A 507 3.33 31.77 -0.50
C PHE A 507 2.44 31.73 -1.75
N ALA A 508 2.44 30.63 -2.52
CA ALA A 508 1.70 30.52 -3.78
C ALA A 508 1.05 29.14 -3.92
N GLY A 509 -0.17 29.10 -4.44
CA GLY A 509 -0.91 27.87 -4.67
C GLY A 509 -0.37 27.11 -5.88
N GLY A 510 -0.75 25.85 -5.99
CA GLY A 510 -0.34 24.95 -7.06
C GLY A 510 -1.24 25.08 -8.29
N GLN A 511 -0.79 24.54 -9.42
CA GLN A 511 -1.65 24.41 -10.59
C GLN A 511 -2.40 23.09 -10.54
N ILE A 512 -3.69 23.13 -10.89
CA ILE A 512 -4.48 21.95 -11.25
C ILE A 512 -4.79 22.01 -12.74
N ASP A 513 -4.31 21.03 -13.50
CA ASP A 513 -4.59 20.87 -14.93
C ASP A 513 -5.21 19.50 -15.18
N ILE A 514 -6.45 19.49 -15.66
CA ILE A 514 -7.23 18.28 -15.89
C ILE A 514 -7.70 18.25 -17.34
N GLN A 515 -7.37 17.17 -18.03
CA GLN A 515 -7.84 16.87 -19.37
C GLN A 515 -8.65 15.58 -19.35
N ALA A 516 -9.89 15.60 -19.83
CA ALA A 516 -10.69 14.40 -20.06
C ALA A 516 -11.59 14.54 -21.30
N ARG A 517 -12.20 13.46 -21.81
CA ARG A 517 -13.30 13.63 -22.77
C ARG A 517 -14.53 14.19 -22.06
N ASP A 518 -14.90 13.56 -20.94
CA ASP A 518 -16.03 13.96 -20.11
C ASP A 518 -15.58 14.17 -18.65
N ILE A 519 -15.89 15.33 -18.08
CA ILE A 519 -15.67 15.62 -16.64
C ILE A 519 -17.03 15.72 -15.95
N ARG A 520 -17.22 14.98 -14.86
CA ARG A 520 -18.44 15.00 -14.05
C ARG A 520 -18.10 15.15 -12.57
N LEU A 521 -18.67 16.17 -11.94
CA LEU A 521 -18.65 16.38 -10.50
C LEU A 521 -20.09 16.23 -9.98
N LEU A 522 -20.27 15.32 -9.03
CA LEU A 522 -21.55 14.97 -8.42
C LEU A 522 -21.46 15.03 -6.89
N GLY A 523 -22.60 15.24 -6.23
CA GLY A 523 -22.64 15.37 -4.77
C GLY A 523 -21.87 16.60 -4.31
N ASP A 524 -20.95 16.38 -3.37
CA ASP A 524 -20.11 17.40 -2.71
C ASP A 524 -18.66 17.29 -3.21
N SER A 525 -18.46 17.37 -4.53
CA SER A 525 -17.14 17.17 -5.15
C SER A 525 -16.44 18.47 -5.48
N ASP A 526 -15.20 18.62 -4.98
CA ASP A 526 -14.46 19.87 -5.08
C ASP A 526 -13.16 19.76 -5.87
N ILE A 527 -12.88 20.81 -6.65
CA ILE A 527 -11.55 21.05 -7.25
C ILE A 527 -11.04 22.40 -6.75
N GLN A 528 -10.02 22.38 -5.89
CA GLN A 528 -9.61 23.56 -5.15
C GLN A 528 -8.11 23.88 -5.25
N THR A 529 -7.78 25.15 -5.46
CA THR A 529 -6.47 25.70 -5.14
C THR A 529 -6.62 26.73 -4.02
N ASN A 530 -5.74 26.68 -3.02
CA ASN A 530 -5.88 27.53 -1.85
C ASN A 530 -4.54 28.02 -1.30
N VAL A 531 -4.46 29.33 -1.06
CA VAL A 531 -3.41 29.97 -0.27
C VAL A 531 -4.00 30.57 1.00
N GLN A 532 -3.66 29.97 2.15
CA GLN A 532 -4.21 30.39 3.45
C GLN A 532 -3.77 31.80 3.84
N THR A 533 -2.47 32.10 3.68
CA THR A 533 -1.89 33.44 3.87
C THR A 533 -0.76 33.65 2.88
N GLY A 534 -0.54 34.88 2.43
CA GLY A 534 0.49 35.19 1.42
C GLY A 534 -0.05 36.02 0.26
N SER A 535 0.80 36.89 -0.30
CA SER A 535 0.38 37.90 -1.27
C SER A 535 0.45 37.47 -2.74
N ASN A 536 0.77 36.20 -3.04
CA ASN A 536 0.86 35.74 -4.44
C ASN A 536 -0.46 35.13 -4.92
N ASN A 537 -0.39 34.39 -6.04
CA ASN A 537 -1.52 33.78 -6.71
C ASN A 537 -2.03 32.54 -5.95
N GLY A 538 -3.35 32.35 -5.92
CA GLY A 538 -4.07 31.23 -5.31
C GLY A 538 -3.84 29.86 -5.95
N GLY A 539 -3.20 29.81 -7.12
CA GLY A 539 -3.03 28.62 -7.95
C GLY A 539 -4.10 28.58 -9.03
N ASN A 540 -3.74 28.26 -10.27
CA ASN A 540 -4.68 28.25 -11.39
C ASN A 540 -5.34 26.87 -11.56
N ILE A 541 -6.60 26.87 -12.00
CA ILE A 541 -7.34 25.66 -12.34
C ILE A 541 -7.69 25.70 -13.83
N THR A 542 -7.29 24.67 -14.58
CA THR A 542 -7.66 24.50 -15.98
C THR A 542 -8.32 23.16 -16.18
N LEU A 543 -9.57 23.16 -16.67
CA LEU A 543 -10.29 21.96 -17.06
C LEU A 543 -10.50 21.98 -18.58
N THR A 544 -10.03 20.94 -19.27
CA THR A 544 -10.17 20.78 -20.72
C THR A 544 -10.97 19.51 -21.01
N ALA A 545 -12.16 19.66 -21.61
CA ALA A 545 -13.02 18.52 -21.94
C ALA A 545 -14.00 18.77 -23.09
N ASP A 546 -14.53 17.72 -23.70
CA ASP A 546 -15.65 17.83 -24.64
C ASP A 546 -16.93 18.23 -23.91
N THR A 547 -17.12 17.78 -22.66
CA THR A 547 -18.24 18.19 -21.81
C THR A 547 -17.81 18.25 -20.34
N ILE A 548 -18.26 19.29 -19.64
CA ILE A 548 -18.14 19.44 -18.18
C ILE A 548 -19.55 19.51 -17.58
N LEU A 549 -19.86 18.58 -16.67
CA LEU A 549 -21.11 18.53 -15.92
C LEU A 549 -20.83 18.67 -14.43
N MET A 550 -21.56 19.55 -13.77
CA MET A 550 -21.49 19.77 -12.32
C MET A 550 -22.90 19.77 -11.74
N PHE A 551 -23.12 19.02 -10.67
CA PHE A 551 -24.43 18.89 -10.02
C PHE A 551 -24.30 19.01 -8.50
N ASP A 552 -25.44 19.13 -7.84
CA ASP A 552 -25.56 19.18 -6.39
C ASP A 552 -24.77 20.35 -5.75
N ASP A 553 -23.76 20.08 -4.93
CA ASP A 553 -22.96 21.05 -4.15
C ASP A 553 -21.49 21.08 -4.59
N SER A 554 -21.23 20.67 -5.83
CA SER A 554 -19.86 20.52 -6.33
C SER A 554 -19.23 21.85 -6.77
N ASP A 555 -18.02 22.15 -6.29
CA ASP A 555 -17.39 23.45 -6.49
C ASP A 555 -16.04 23.42 -7.23
N ILE A 556 -15.70 24.54 -7.89
CA ILE A 556 -14.33 24.79 -8.38
C ILE A 556 -13.84 26.15 -7.90
N LEU A 557 -12.82 26.11 -7.07
CA LEU A 557 -12.45 27.23 -6.20
C LEU A 557 -10.95 27.53 -6.25
N ALA A 558 -10.56 28.78 -6.53
CA ALA A 558 -9.16 29.19 -6.64
C ALA A 558 -8.84 30.43 -5.78
N PHE A 559 -8.49 30.19 -4.52
CA PHE A 559 -8.42 31.24 -3.49
C PHE A 559 -7.03 31.68 -3.08
N ALA A 560 -6.89 32.97 -2.77
CA ALA A 560 -5.76 33.50 -2.01
C ALA A 560 -6.21 34.61 -1.05
N ALA A 561 -6.22 34.33 0.26
CA ALA A 561 -6.77 35.25 1.25
C ALA A 561 -6.12 36.65 1.24
N ASP A 562 -4.78 36.71 1.18
CA ASP A 562 -4.02 37.97 1.17
C ASP A 562 -3.51 38.36 -0.23
N GLY A 563 -3.79 37.55 -1.24
CA GLY A 563 -3.13 37.57 -2.55
C GLY A 563 -4.07 37.76 -3.74
N GLN A 564 -3.60 37.44 -4.94
CA GLN A 564 -4.48 37.37 -6.10
C GLN A 564 -5.13 35.99 -6.13
N GLY A 565 -6.46 35.89 -6.24
CA GLY A 565 -7.12 34.61 -6.52
C GLY A 565 -6.60 34.00 -7.83
N GLY A 566 -6.75 32.69 -7.98
CA GLY A 566 -6.27 31.97 -9.16
C GLY A 566 -7.15 32.18 -10.38
N ASP A 567 -6.59 32.03 -11.58
CA ASP A 567 -7.40 32.00 -12.80
C ASP A 567 -8.05 30.62 -12.95
N ILE A 568 -9.33 30.60 -13.28
CA ILE A 568 -10.12 29.38 -13.57
C ILE A 568 -10.50 29.39 -15.05
N ALA A 569 -10.11 28.35 -15.79
CA ALA A 569 -10.41 28.21 -17.21
C ALA A 569 -11.16 26.90 -17.49
N LEU A 570 -12.40 27.01 -17.97
CA LEU A 570 -13.21 25.89 -18.42
C LEU A 570 -13.19 25.80 -19.96
N ASN A 571 -12.22 25.06 -20.49
CA ASN A 571 -12.00 24.88 -21.92
C ASN A 571 -12.86 23.73 -22.46
N THR A 572 -14.14 24.01 -22.66
CA THR A 572 -15.10 23.03 -23.18
C THR A 572 -16.10 23.65 -24.16
N PRO A 573 -16.59 22.94 -25.19
CA PRO A 573 -17.71 23.42 -25.98
C PRO A 573 -19.06 23.29 -25.25
N ALA A 574 -19.14 22.54 -24.14
CA ALA A 574 -20.39 22.30 -23.41
C ALA A 574 -20.19 22.25 -21.89
N PHE A 575 -20.77 23.22 -21.18
CA PHE A 575 -20.78 23.31 -19.72
C PHE A 575 -22.22 23.37 -19.19
N PHE A 576 -22.52 22.53 -18.19
CA PHE A 576 -23.78 22.54 -17.45
C PHE A 576 -23.50 22.43 -15.95
N GLY A 577 -23.95 23.42 -15.18
CA GLY A 577 -23.94 23.40 -13.72
C GLY A 577 -25.38 23.54 -13.19
N GLU A 578 -25.81 22.64 -12.30
CA GLU A 578 -27.09 22.76 -11.63
C GLU A 578 -27.09 23.95 -10.67
N GLY A 579 -28.10 24.81 -10.75
CA GLY A 579 -28.19 25.99 -9.89
C GLY A 579 -27.05 26.99 -10.07
N PHE A 580 -26.19 26.82 -11.08
CA PHE A 580 -24.92 27.51 -11.23
C PHE A 580 -25.00 29.02 -10.98
N THR A 581 -24.20 29.50 -10.03
CA THR A 581 -23.95 30.92 -9.84
C THR A 581 -22.46 31.25 -9.96
N LEU A 582 -22.16 32.36 -10.62
CA LEU A 582 -20.84 32.95 -10.49
C LEU A 582 -20.85 33.77 -9.19
N SER A 583 -20.31 33.20 -8.12
CA SER A 583 -20.34 33.81 -6.80
C SER A 583 -19.57 35.14 -6.78
N SER A 584 -20.00 36.08 -5.93
CA SER A 584 -19.45 37.44 -5.91
C SER A 584 -17.98 37.43 -5.47
N LEU A 585 -17.23 38.46 -5.88
CA LEU A 585 -15.83 38.69 -5.50
C LEU A 585 -15.60 38.95 -3.99
N GLU A 586 -16.64 38.80 -3.15
CA GLU A 586 -16.62 39.01 -1.70
C GLU A 586 -17.09 37.76 -0.93
N ALA A 587 -17.35 36.63 -1.61
CA ALA A 587 -17.78 35.41 -0.95
C ALA A 587 -16.61 34.77 -0.17
N GLU A 588 -16.85 34.41 1.09
CA GLU A 588 -15.90 33.66 1.90
C GLU A 588 -15.92 32.19 1.46
N PRO A 589 -14.77 31.49 1.36
CA PRO A 589 -14.69 30.10 0.89
C PRO A 589 -15.68 29.16 1.58
N ASN A 590 -15.79 29.25 2.90
CA ASN A 590 -16.68 28.40 3.72
C ASN A 590 -18.17 28.71 3.56
N SER A 591 -18.54 29.70 2.76
CA SER A 591 -19.95 29.99 2.43
C SER A 591 -20.38 29.44 1.08
N LEU A 592 -19.44 28.85 0.34
CA LEU A 592 -19.62 28.27 -0.99
C LEU A 592 -19.82 26.75 -0.84
N ASP A 593 -18.98 26.11 -0.05
CA ASP A 593 -19.17 24.72 0.38
C ASP A 593 -20.42 24.56 1.31
N GLY A 594 -21.21 23.50 1.08
CA GLY A 594 -22.35 23.11 1.92
C GLY A 594 -23.64 23.90 1.65
N ASN A 595 -23.75 24.58 0.50
CA ASN A 595 -24.85 25.49 0.19
C ASN A 595 -25.89 24.89 -0.80
N ASN A 596 -25.63 23.67 -1.25
CA ASN A 596 -26.38 22.86 -2.20
C ASN A 596 -26.48 23.52 -3.59
N GLN A 597 -25.41 24.17 -4.04
CA GLN A 597 -25.29 24.75 -5.38
C GLN A 597 -23.89 24.56 -5.92
N VAL A 598 -23.78 24.56 -7.26
CA VAL A 598 -22.48 24.63 -7.94
C VAL A 598 -21.91 26.04 -7.90
N ASP A 599 -20.73 26.20 -7.30
CA ASP A 599 -19.98 27.46 -7.25
C ASP A 599 -18.67 27.45 -8.05
N LEU A 600 -18.42 28.57 -8.75
CA LEU A 600 -17.13 28.89 -9.37
C LEU A 600 -16.59 30.18 -8.77
N ASN A 601 -15.44 30.11 -8.10
CA ASN A 601 -14.92 31.27 -7.40
C ASN A 601 -13.39 31.42 -7.48
N ALA A 602 -12.92 32.60 -7.88
CA ALA A 602 -11.52 32.95 -8.04
C ALA A 602 -11.11 34.12 -7.12
N THR A 603 -11.69 34.22 -5.93
CA THR A 603 -11.54 35.40 -5.08
C THR A 603 -10.19 35.43 -4.35
N GLY A 604 -9.70 36.65 -4.14
CA GLY A 604 -8.60 36.97 -3.24
C GLY A 604 -8.62 38.46 -2.93
N ALA A 605 -7.56 38.99 -2.30
CA ALA A 605 -7.37 40.44 -2.17
C ALA A 605 -7.42 41.16 -3.54
N VAL A 606 -7.01 40.46 -4.61
CA VAL A 606 -7.33 40.79 -6.00
C VAL A 606 -7.98 39.55 -6.63
N ALA A 607 -9.15 39.67 -7.24
CA ALA A 607 -9.79 38.54 -7.90
C ALA A 607 -9.00 38.04 -9.12
N GLY A 608 -8.95 36.73 -9.31
CA GLY A 608 -8.52 36.08 -10.56
C GLY A 608 -9.59 36.19 -11.65
N VAL A 609 -9.29 35.60 -12.81
CA VAL A 609 -10.19 35.57 -13.96
C VAL A 609 -10.86 34.21 -14.07
N VAL A 610 -12.20 34.20 -14.09
CA VAL A 610 -12.99 33.01 -14.45
C VAL A 610 -13.36 33.09 -15.93
N SER A 611 -12.85 32.16 -16.73
CA SER A 611 -13.13 32.03 -18.16
C SER A 611 -14.12 30.89 -18.40
N LEU A 612 -15.35 31.26 -18.76
CA LEU A 612 -16.43 30.33 -19.09
C LEU A 612 -16.54 30.11 -20.61
N PRO A 613 -17.03 28.94 -21.04
CA PRO A 613 -17.21 28.65 -22.46
C PRO A 613 -18.39 29.41 -23.08
N ASP A 614 -18.31 29.67 -24.39
CA ASP A 614 -19.41 30.28 -25.14
C ASP A 614 -20.49 29.23 -25.46
N VAL A 615 -21.49 29.14 -24.58
CA VAL A 615 -22.64 28.23 -24.70
C VAL A 615 -23.80 28.81 -25.54
N SER A 616 -23.60 29.91 -26.26
CA SER A 616 -24.66 30.55 -27.07
C SER A 616 -25.24 29.62 -28.15
N ALA A 617 -24.46 28.65 -28.62
CA ALA A 617 -24.92 27.62 -29.56
C ALA A 617 -25.89 26.61 -28.92
N LEU A 618 -25.73 26.29 -27.63
CA LEU A 618 -26.58 25.35 -26.89
C LEU A 618 -27.91 25.99 -26.47
N GLN A 619 -27.87 27.25 -26.02
CA GLN A 619 -29.09 27.99 -25.62
C GLN A 619 -30.14 28.09 -26.73
N ASN A 620 -29.71 28.07 -27.99
CA ASN A 620 -30.60 28.11 -29.16
C ASN A 620 -31.05 26.72 -29.65
N SER A 621 -30.55 25.64 -29.03
CA SER A 621 -30.79 24.25 -29.45
C SER A 621 -31.49 23.39 -28.38
N LEU A 622 -31.63 23.88 -27.15
CA LEU A 622 -32.37 23.19 -26.09
C LEU A 622 -33.87 23.42 -26.27
N SER A 623 -34.62 22.36 -26.55
CA SER A 623 -36.08 22.38 -26.52
C SER A 623 -36.57 22.12 -25.10
N GLU A 624 -37.37 23.02 -24.52
CA GLU A 624 -38.07 22.76 -23.27
C GLU A 624 -38.91 21.48 -23.39
N LEU A 625 -38.65 20.50 -22.52
CA LEU A 625 -39.53 19.37 -22.36
C LEU A 625 -40.87 19.90 -21.82
N PRO A 626 -42.02 19.52 -22.40
CA PRO A 626 -43.31 20.01 -21.96
C PRO A 626 -43.53 19.71 -20.46
N GLU A 627 -43.73 20.74 -19.64
CA GLU A 627 -44.03 20.61 -18.19
C GLU A 627 -45.31 19.79 -17.92
N GLY A 628 -46.18 19.67 -18.92
CA GLY A 628 -47.33 18.80 -18.85
C GLY A 628 -46.96 17.35 -19.12
N LEU A 629 -46.75 16.56 -18.05
CA LEU A 629 -46.99 15.12 -18.14
C LEU A 629 -48.36 14.92 -18.80
N ILE A 630 -48.41 14.16 -19.88
CA ILE A 630 -49.65 13.82 -20.59
C ILE A 630 -50.58 13.16 -19.56
N ASN A 631 -51.57 13.90 -19.06
CA ASN A 631 -52.57 13.37 -18.16
C ASN A 631 -53.51 12.48 -18.99
N THR A 632 -53.21 11.18 -18.99
CA THR A 632 -53.94 10.15 -19.72
C THR A 632 -55.41 10.13 -19.31
N ASP A 633 -55.75 10.41 -18.05
CA ASP A 633 -57.14 10.48 -17.57
C ASP A 633 -57.93 11.62 -18.22
N ARG A 634 -57.32 12.78 -18.46
CA ARG A 634 -57.93 13.90 -19.22
C ARG A 634 -58.06 13.61 -20.71
N LEU A 635 -57.18 12.82 -21.29
CA LEU A 635 -57.25 12.37 -22.68
C LEU A 635 -58.36 11.33 -22.88
N ILE A 636 -58.53 10.42 -21.91
CA ILE A 636 -59.61 9.43 -21.89
C ILE A 636 -60.96 10.12 -21.65
N ALA A 637 -61.04 11.07 -20.70
CA ALA A 637 -62.27 11.80 -20.38
C ALA A 637 -62.79 12.69 -21.52
N ASN A 638 -61.90 13.19 -22.40
CA ASN A 638 -62.27 13.96 -23.58
C ASN A 638 -62.53 13.11 -24.84
N SER A 639 -62.30 11.79 -24.77
CA SER A 639 -62.73 10.88 -25.82
C SER A 639 -64.24 10.64 -25.68
N CYS A 640 -65.04 11.40 -26.43
CA CYS A 640 -66.46 11.12 -26.60
C CYS A 640 -66.64 9.79 -27.36
N VAL A 641 -66.46 8.67 -26.68
CA VAL A 641 -66.84 7.34 -27.18
C VAL A 641 -68.22 7.01 -26.63
N LEU A 642 -69.19 7.01 -27.55
CA LEU A 642 -70.56 6.51 -27.36
C LEU A 642 -70.54 5.16 -26.66
N ARG A 643 -71.03 5.11 -25.42
CA ARG A 643 -71.31 3.85 -24.71
C ARG A 643 -72.52 3.19 -25.38
N THR A 644 -72.28 2.18 -26.20
CA THR A 644 -73.30 1.21 -26.58
C THR A 644 -72.83 -0.18 -26.19
N GLU A 645 -73.65 -0.86 -25.39
CA GLU A 645 -73.46 -2.24 -24.98
C GLU A 645 -73.72 -3.17 -26.15
N THR A 646 -72.72 -3.43 -26.98
CA THR A 646 -72.59 -4.70 -27.71
C THR A 646 -71.25 -4.75 -28.43
N GLY A 647 -70.45 -5.76 -28.13
CA GLY A 647 -69.44 -6.27 -29.08
C GLY A 647 -68.00 -6.04 -28.67
N ARG A 648 -67.31 -7.17 -28.41
CA ARG A 648 -65.85 -7.30 -28.33
C ARG A 648 -65.17 -6.43 -29.39
N SER A 649 -64.41 -5.43 -28.95
CA SER A 649 -63.54 -4.64 -29.81
C SER A 649 -62.23 -4.37 -29.07
N THR A 650 -61.11 -4.79 -29.66
CA THR A 650 -59.77 -4.31 -29.29
C THR A 650 -59.52 -2.97 -29.96
N PHE A 651 -59.09 -1.98 -29.19
CA PHE A 651 -58.71 -0.66 -29.70
C PHE A 651 -57.18 -0.54 -29.70
N ILE A 652 -56.58 -0.54 -30.89
CA ILE A 652 -55.15 -0.25 -31.07
C ILE A 652 -55.05 1.17 -31.62
N ILE A 653 -54.38 2.06 -30.89
CA ILE A 653 -53.93 3.35 -31.43
C ILE A 653 -52.58 3.12 -32.09
N THR A 654 -52.54 3.00 -33.42
CA THR A 654 -51.32 3.31 -34.16
C THR A 654 -51.33 4.81 -34.44
N GLY A 655 -50.40 5.55 -33.84
CA GLY A 655 -50.30 7.00 -33.99
C GLY A 655 -50.26 7.43 -35.45
N ARG A 656 -50.93 8.55 -35.76
CA ARG A 656 -50.87 9.18 -37.08
C ARG A 656 -49.50 9.81 -37.25
N GLU A 657 -48.87 9.57 -38.40
CA GLU A 657 -47.72 10.34 -38.88
C GLU A 657 -48.08 11.83 -38.93
N GLY A 658 -47.70 12.56 -37.89
CA GLY A 658 -47.61 14.01 -37.92
C GLY A 658 -46.31 14.37 -38.60
N LEU A 659 -46.37 15.06 -39.75
CA LEU A 659 -45.21 15.73 -40.30
C LEU A 659 -44.66 16.69 -39.23
N ARG A 660 -43.34 16.62 -39.01
CA ARG A 660 -42.64 17.51 -38.08
C ARG A 660 -42.93 18.97 -38.44
N SER A 661 -43.15 19.80 -37.44
CA SER A 661 -43.36 21.25 -37.59
C SER A 661 -42.13 21.94 -38.21
N ALA A 662 -40.94 21.39 -37.91
CA ALA A 662 -39.65 21.79 -38.48
C ALA A 662 -38.70 20.58 -38.58
N PRO A 663 -37.66 20.62 -39.44
CA PRO A 663 -36.72 19.51 -39.65
C PRO A 663 -35.95 19.05 -38.39
N SER A 664 -35.84 19.90 -37.37
CA SER A 664 -35.09 19.67 -36.13
C SER A 664 -35.93 19.15 -34.95
N ASP A 665 -37.25 18.97 -35.12
CA ASP A 665 -38.10 18.44 -34.04
C ASP A 665 -37.69 16.99 -33.70
N PRO A 666 -37.51 16.62 -32.41
CA PRO A 666 -37.24 15.25 -32.02
C PRO A 666 -38.41 14.34 -32.45
N GLY A 667 -38.08 13.14 -32.96
CA GLY A 667 -39.10 12.16 -33.35
C GLY A 667 -39.94 11.76 -32.13
N LEU A 668 -41.26 11.71 -32.30
CA LEU A 668 -42.16 11.23 -31.25
C LEU A 668 -41.78 9.79 -30.84
N SER A 669 -41.79 9.56 -29.52
CA SER A 669 -41.55 8.26 -28.89
C SER A 669 -42.47 7.15 -29.45
N PHE A 670 -41.90 5.98 -29.76
CA PHE A 670 -42.62 4.81 -30.26
C PHE A 670 -43.12 3.87 -29.14
N TYR A 671 -43.03 4.26 -27.87
CA TYR A 671 -43.42 3.37 -26.77
C TYR A 671 -44.95 3.19 -26.69
N PRO A 672 -45.46 1.94 -26.69
CA PRO A 672 -46.87 1.67 -26.49
C PRO A 672 -47.28 1.92 -25.03
N THR A 673 -48.28 2.78 -24.81
CA THR A 673 -48.83 3.08 -23.47
C THR A 673 -49.82 2.01 -23.03
N GLY A 674 -49.31 0.84 -22.62
CA GLY A 674 -50.00 -0.19 -21.80
C GLY A 674 -51.19 -0.95 -22.42
N GLU A 675 -51.55 -2.09 -21.80
CA GLU A 675 -52.82 -2.80 -22.05
C GLU A 675 -53.88 -2.40 -21.00
N VAL A 676 -55.10 -2.08 -21.45
CA VAL A 676 -56.23 -1.74 -20.58
C VAL A 676 -57.07 -3.00 -20.31
N GLN A 677 -57.25 -3.36 -19.04
CA GLN A 677 -58.13 -4.46 -18.63
C GLN A 677 -59.61 -4.05 -18.59
N THR A 678 -60.50 -5.00 -18.88
CA THR A 678 -61.96 -4.83 -18.84
C THR A 678 -62.52 -4.87 -17.43
N VAL A 679 -63.37 -3.90 -17.09
CA VAL A 679 -64.17 -3.89 -15.86
C VAL A 679 -65.29 -4.93 -15.96
N VAL A 680 -65.32 -5.89 -15.04
CA VAL A 680 -66.44 -6.83 -14.85
C VAL A 680 -67.52 -6.11 -14.05
N SER A 681 -68.72 -5.98 -14.61
CA SER A 681 -69.90 -5.52 -13.89
C SER A 681 -70.81 -6.71 -13.63
N ASP A 682 -71.13 -6.98 -12.38
CA ASP A 682 -72.39 -7.63 -12.02
C ASP A 682 -72.96 -6.96 -10.76
N VAL A 683 -74.23 -6.60 -10.90
CA VAL A 683 -75.10 -5.93 -9.94
C VAL A 683 -75.92 -6.99 -9.22
N GLU A 684 -76.16 -6.80 -7.92
CA GLU A 684 -77.45 -6.98 -7.19
C GLU A 684 -77.14 -7.09 -5.68
N GLU A 685 -77.94 -6.64 -4.72
CA GLU A 685 -78.94 -5.60 -4.58
C GLU A 685 -79.26 -5.57 -3.07
N SER A 686 -79.37 -4.37 -2.48
CA SER A 686 -80.17 -4.06 -1.28
C SER A 686 -79.80 -4.65 0.10
N ARG A 687 -79.46 -3.80 1.07
CA ARG A 687 -80.47 -3.15 1.94
C ARG A 687 -79.87 -2.10 2.89
N ILE A 688 -80.74 -1.13 3.13
CA ILE A 688 -80.65 0.22 3.73
C ILE A 688 -80.48 0.19 5.27
N GLU A 689 -80.05 1.36 5.79
CA GLU A 689 -80.28 1.99 7.11
C GLU A 689 -79.14 1.81 8.12
N GLU A 690 -78.67 2.81 8.88
CA GLU A 690 -78.74 4.28 8.94
C GLU A 690 -77.76 4.68 10.07
N GLU A 691 -77.25 5.93 10.04
CA GLU A 691 -76.73 6.75 11.15
C GLU A 691 -75.93 6.11 12.32
N THR A 692 -74.69 6.56 12.55
CA THR A 692 -74.38 7.61 13.56
C THR A 692 -72.87 7.87 13.72
N GLU A 693 -72.61 9.14 14.00
CA GLU A 693 -71.41 9.87 14.38
C GLU A 693 -70.78 9.39 15.72
N TRP A 694 -69.45 9.23 15.83
CA TRP A 694 -68.57 9.74 16.92
C TRP A 694 -67.10 9.25 16.77
N ALA A 695 -66.17 10.12 17.18
CA ALA A 695 -64.70 10.03 17.18
C ALA A 695 -64.07 8.98 18.18
N PRO A 696 -62.72 8.81 18.22
CA PRO A 696 -61.99 7.61 18.70
C PRO A 696 -61.73 7.62 20.23
N PRO A 697 -61.29 6.52 20.89
CA PRO A 697 -59.85 6.16 20.97
C PRO A 697 -59.49 4.67 21.26
N SER A 698 -58.18 4.39 21.09
CA SER A 698 -57.33 3.42 21.83
C SER A 698 -57.64 1.92 21.90
N ASP A 699 -56.69 1.17 21.34
CA ASP A 699 -55.93 0.07 21.95
C ASP A 699 -56.59 -1.29 22.29
N THR A 700 -55.85 -2.33 21.87
CA THR A 700 -55.94 -3.77 22.16
C THR A 700 -57.15 -4.55 21.62
N THR A 701 -56.90 -5.42 20.63
CA THR A 701 -56.98 -6.88 20.83
C THR A 701 -56.37 -7.63 19.65
N ARG A 702 -55.57 -8.64 20.01
CA ARG A 702 -54.98 -9.67 19.16
C ARG A 702 -56.06 -10.45 18.42
N GLU A 703 -55.88 -10.66 17.12
CA GLU A 703 -56.41 -11.83 16.43
C GLU A 703 -55.26 -12.62 15.78
N GLN A 704 -55.33 -13.92 16.04
CA GLN A 704 -54.36 -14.95 15.70
C GLN A 704 -54.45 -15.24 14.20
N VAL A 705 -53.30 -15.31 13.52
CA VAL A 705 -53.17 -16.03 12.26
C VAL A 705 -52.36 -17.29 12.56
N GLU A 706 -52.89 -18.43 12.12
CA GLU A 706 -52.29 -19.76 12.28
C GLU A 706 -50.94 -19.85 11.56
N ASP A 707 -49.88 -20.13 12.33
CA ASP A 707 -48.58 -20.53 11.81
C ASP A 707 -48.69 -21.91 11.12
N VAL A 708 -48.44 -21.95 9.81
CA VAL A 708 -48.01 -23.18 9.15
C VAL A 708 -46.48 -23.22 9.24
N GLU A 709 -45.95 -23.80 10.31
CA GLU A 709 -44.52 -24.14 10.38
C GLU A 709 -44.22 -25.26 9.35
N SER A 710 -43.80 -24.89 8.15
CA SER A 710 -43.05 -25.82 7.29
C SER A 710 -41.60 -25.81 7.75
N THR A 711 -41.18 -26.87 8.44
CA THR A 711 -39.76 -27.10 8.73
C THR A 711 -39.04 -27.54 7.46
N TRP A 712 -37.98 -26.80 7.09
CA TRP A 712 -37.10 -27.10 5.97
C TRP A 712 -36.64 -28.57 6.00
N GLN A 713 -36.74 -29.27 4.86
CA GLN A 713 -36.30 -30.65 4.70
C GLN A 713 -35.08 -30.75 3.77
N ARG A 714 -34.26 -31.79 3.95
CA ARG A 714 -33.12 -32.04 3.05
C ARG A 714 -33.60 -32.21 1.61
N GLY A 715 -33.26 -31.23 0.76
CA GLY A 715 -33.66 -31.16 -0.64
C GLY A 715 -34.38 -29.86 -0.99
N ASP A 716 -34.85 -29.11 0.00
CA ASP A 716 -35.42 -27.79 -0.21
C ASP A 716 -34.32 -26.78 -0.57
N PRO A 717 -34.57 -25.88 -1.54
CA PRO A 717 -33.56 -24.95 -2.02
C PRO A 717 -33.06 -24.06 -0.87
N ILE A 718 -31.74 -23.99 -0.72
CA ILE A 718 -31.09 -23.02 0.16
C ILE A 718 -31.06 -21.71 -0.60
N ILE A 719 -31.74 -20.70 -0.08
CA ILE A 719 -31.74 -19.34 -0.64
C ILE A 719 -30.76 -18.52 0.19
N GLU A 720 -29.72 -17.98 -0.46
CA GLU A 720 -28.77 -17.07 0.19
C GLU A 720 -29.42 -15.70 0.39
N PRO A 721 -29.34 -15.12 1.61
CA PRO A 721 -29.85 -13.79 1.86
C PRO A 721 -28.98 -12.77 1.14
N GLN A 722 -29.62 -11.80 0.46
CA GLN A 722 -28.93 -10.75 -0.30
C GLN A 722 -28.79 -9.46 0.50
N SER A 723 -29.55 -9.31 1.59
CA SER A 723 -29.51 -8.10 2.42
C SER A 723 -29.96 -8.38 3.85
N VAL A 724 -29.50 -7.55 4.80
CA VAL A 724 -29.82 -7.62 6.22
C VAL A 724 -30.39 -6.27 6.67
N TYR A 725 -31.54 -6.28 7.33
CA TYR A 725 -32.21 -5.08 7.82
C TYR A 725 -32.37 -5.15 9.34
N GLN A 726 -32.05 -4.05 10.03
CA GLN A 726 -32.32 -3.94 11.46
C GLN A 726 -33.68 -3.27 11.68
N LEU A 727 -34.57 -3.97 12.40
CA LEU A 727 -35.88 -3.45 12.79
C LEU A 727 -35.75 -2.48 13.98
N PRO A 728 -36.76 -1.61 14.22
CA PRO A 728 -36.73 -0.64 15.32
C PRO A 728 -36.62 -1.24 16.73
N ASP A 729 -36.88 -2.54 16.90
CA ASP A 729 -36.70 -3.28 18.16
C ASP A 729 -35.29 -3.88 18.32
N GLY A 730 -34.40 -3.63 17.37
CA GLY A 730 -33.01 -4.09 17.35
C GLY A 730 -32.82 -5.48 16.74
N SER A 731 -33.89 -6.16 16.33
CA SER A 731 -33.78 -7.46 15.66
C SER A 731 -33.32 -7.33 14.21
N LEU A 732 -32.54 -8.32 13.74
CA LEU A 732 -32.01 -8.36 12.38
C LEU A 732 -32.85 -9.33 11.53
N VAL A 733 -33.29 -8.88 10.36
CA VAL A 733 -34.05 -9.66 9.38
C VAL A 733 -33.21 -9.82 8.12
N LEU A 734 -33.02 -11.07 7.70
CA LEU A 734 -32.38 -11.42 6.44
C LEU A 734 -33.44 -11.44 5.32
N SER A 735 -33.17 -10.74 4.21
CA SER A 735 -34.09 -10.63 3.08
C SER A 735 -33.47 -11.12 1.78
N HIS A 736 -34.32 -11.55 0.84
CA HIS A 736 -33.98 -11.83 -0.55
C HIS A 736 -34.91 -10.98 -1.43
N GLU A 737 -34.35 -10.25 -2.40
CA GLU A 737 -35.14 -9.38 -3.27
C GLU A 737 -36.16 -10.19 -4.08
N CYS A 738 -37.44 -9.84 -3.99
CA CYS A 738 -38.46 -10.35 -4.90
C CYS A 738 -38.36 -9.56 -6.21
N ARG A 739 -37.88 -10.21 -7.28
CA ARG A 739 -37.94 -9.66 -8.64
C ARG A 739 -39.35 -9.63 -9.21
#